data_AF-A0A812U211-F1
#
_entry.id   AF-A0A812U211-F1
#
_cell.length_a   1.000
_cell.length_b   1.000
_cell.length_c   1.000
_cell.angle_alpha   90.00
_cell.angle_beta   90.00
_cell.angle_gamma   90.00
#
_symmetry.space_group_name_H-M   'P 1'
#
loop_
_entity.id
_entity.type
_entity.pdbx_description
1 polymer ?
#
loop_
_entity_poly.entity_id
_entity_poly.type
_entity_poly.pdbx_seq_one_letter_code
_entity_poly.pdbx_strand_id
1 'polypeptide(L)'
;VTSCTCFHKDGECRGALVTEVAGGGTCVATPSKDQTRDAKAHALCVKLASPHYSVSLLSAERSGVAEQSCAANYILAGCSCSARAGQHCLVAPSDDGTKCVAEGPDGIVQVQAHCIRSLAIRQVTVALGMLWYQESIVRCTNNYQLLGCHCRGRSCAGARAMGPAKNSCKAVATNSNDQVVAVAICADLATFGDSILPTAEYLTGGQVLDADGAGIQPIQSLYCSSTGLWSGFVDGKGCGGLKVQTRTKMEFDCTQSGCKETVLAVDTNQVRTLTVSKDGTARCPAGWIVTSVTCQESCKSFELSCAPPPSNSPWYLSGGRSYSPWFNGKTGSAMGSCGQSLAIGLECASGGWSLEKSCKLIRLHCRRPALFGDDSSMSFSAFDMSFAEPRSTDWISSSGTQEMIFQFQFREKHDDKFDNAEHRPVQRLTCRGNACDDMKAALPTKLGSWGSYVDVRGTPTIWTTRFMEEVEMRCPPGHYVANIRCHESFCQKKELLCALPDYSAGNWFVSGGMYYSHCFTNKGQLPWSDWIRDKLAASKGAERSCAGMQPSQMPDSQSCGEDGVMIGLRCYGADCDRMQLVCNSVDANVNQRDGSLQDIEERRQELTALGLYDDMSTWPSRPSGGEPVSKRWNGRGTTDDLEGGGFGIALSSSWGTTRGTLSLLLLLKALL
;
A
#
# COMPACT_ATOMS: atom_id res chain seq x y z
N VAL A 1 10.34 11.94 3.72
CA VAL A 1 10.90 13.28 3.41
C VAL A 1 10.18 14.28 4.30
N THR A 2 10.89 15.22 4.93
CA THR A 2 10.29 16.27 5.79
C THR A 2 10.11 17.60 5.05
N SER A 3 10.95 17.87 4.05
CA SER A 3 10.99 19.11 3.28
C SER A 3 11.54 18.84 1.87
N CYS A 4 11.04 19.55 0.86
CA CYS A 4 11.50 19.45 -0.52
C CYS A 4 11.60 20.85 -1.16
N THR A 5 12.82 21.26 -1.52
CA THR A 5 13.04 22.53 -2.23
C THR A 5 13.67 22.32 -3.58
N CYS A 6 13.51 23.31 -4.46
CA CYS A 6 14.32 23.42 -5.66
C CYS A 6 15.52 24.35 -5.44
N PHE A 7 16.58 24.13 -6.20
CA PHE A 7 17.66 25.08 -6.41
C PHE A 7 18.02 25.16 -7.91
N HIS A 8 18.10 26.37 -8.44
CA HIS A 8 18.68 26.69 -9.75
C HIS A 8 19.54 27.94 -9.63
N LYS A 9 20.76 27.91 -10.16
CA LYS A 9 21.77 28.99 -9.96
C LYS A 9 21.26 30.37 -10.41
N ASP A 10 20.53 30.42 -11.52
CA ASP A 10 19.97 31.64 -12.12
C ASP A 10 18.52 31.92 -11.69
N GLY A 11 17.97 31.19 -10.70
CA GLY A 11 16.58 31.33 -10.28
C GLY A 11 15.54 30.49 -11.02
N GLU A 12 15.84 30.05 -12.24
CA GLU A 12 14.96 29.32 -13.19
C GLU A 12 14.41 27.95 -12.72
N CYS A 13 13.71 27.93 -11.60
CA CYS A 13 12.94 26.80 -11.12
C CYS A 13 11.55 27.19 -10.65
N ARG A 14 10.56 26.37 -11.05
CA ARG A 14 9.14 26.53 -10.73
C ARG A 14 8.75 25.90 -9.40
N GLY A 15 9.71 25.69 -8.50
CA GLY A 15 9.54 25.01 -7.22
C GLY A 15 9.77 23.50 -7.28
N ALA A 16 9.44 22.82 -6.18
CA ALA A 16 9.53 21.38 -6.03
C ALA A 16 8.38 20.88 -5.13
N LEU A 17 7.90 19.66 -5.39
CA LEU A 17 6.86 18.99 -4.62
C LEU A 17 7.33 17.61 -4.18
N VAL A 18 6.74 17.08 -3.11
CA VAL A 18 6.86 15.66 -2.77
C VAL A 18 5.72 14.92 -3.43
N THR A 19 6.03 14.06 -4.40
CA THR A 19 5.10 13.09 -4.96
C THR A 19 5.11 11.84 -4.11
N GLU A 20 3.95 11.39 -3.64
CA GLU A 20 3.84 10.12 -2.94
C GLU A 20 3.93 8.96 -3.93
N VAL A 21 4.87 8.05 -3.68
CA VAL A 21 5.02 6.76 -4.38
C VAL A 21 4.83 5.65 -3.36
N ALA A 22 4.48 4.44 -3.82
CA ALA A 22 4.31 3.29 -2.92
C ALA A 22 5.61 3.06 -2.11
N GLY A 23 5.54 3.25 -0.79
CA GLY A 23 6.68 3.15 0.13
C GLY A 23 7.34 4.48 0.58
N GLY A 24 6.96 5.63 0.02
CA GLY A 24 7.46 6.92 0.53
C GLY A 24 7.24 8.14 -0.37
N GLY A 25 7.64 9.32 0.12
CA GLY A 25 7.59 10.56 -0.68
C GLY A 25 8.89 10.83 -1.44
N THR A 26 8.80 11.08 -2.75
CA THR A 26 9.92 11.48 -3.62
C THR A 26 9.88 12.99 -3.87
N CYS A 27 10.99 13.69 -3.65
CA CYS A 27 11.12 15.12 -3.93
C CYS A 27 11.42 15.38 -5.41
N VAL A 28 10.50 16.04 -6.12
CA VAL A 28 10.59 16.32 -7.56
C VAL A 28 10.65 17.82 -7.79
N ALA A 29 11.75 18.31 -8.35
CA ALA A 29 11.91 19.70 -8.74
C ALA A 29 11.44 19.93 -10.18
N THR A 30 10.78 21.07 -10.41
CA THR A 30 10.22 21.41 -11.72
C THR A 30 11.04 22.55 -12.37
N PRO A 31 11.92 22.28 -13.35
CA PRO A 31 12.70 23.32 -14.03
C PRO A 31 11.79 24.30 -14.80
N SER A 32 12.27 25.52 -15.04
CA SER A 32 11.65 26.44 -16.01
C SER A 32 11.59 25.81 -17.42
N LYS A 33 10.70 26.30 -18.29
CA LYS A 33 10.49 25.70 -19.62
C LYS A 33 11.76 25.70 -20.48
N ASP A 34 12.53 26.77 -20.40
CA ASP A 34 13.67 27.02 -21.28
C ASP A 34 15.02 26.61 -20.66
N GLN A 35 15.02 26.22 -19.38
CA GLN A 35 16.23 25.80 -18.64
C GLN A 35 15.99 24.52 -17.83
N THR A 36 16.13 23.37 -18.49
CA THR A 36 16.08 22.04 -17.85
C THR A 36 17.41 21.57 -17.26
N ARG A 37 18.51 22.24 -17.62
CA ARG A 37 19.86 21.95 -17.09
C ARG A 37 20.02 22.60 -15.71
N ASP A 38 20.87 22.02 -14.87
CA ASP A 38 21.26 22.51 -13.54
C ASP A 38 20.18 22.64 -12.43
N ALA A 39 18.89 22.45 -12.72
CA ALA A 39 17.83 22.42 -11.69
C ALA A 39 17.98 21.20 -10.77
N LYS A 40 17.95 21.42 -9.44
CA LYS A 40 18.19 20.38 -8.43
C LYS A 40 17.06 20.29 -7.41
N ALA A 41 16.62 19.06 -7.15
CA ALA A 41 15.76 18.72 -6.03
C ALA A 41 16.60 18.54 -4.76
N HIS A 42 16.21 19.23 -3.68
CA HIS A 42 16.80 19.11 -2.36
C HIS A 42 15.77 18.56 -1.37
N ALA A 43 15.80 17.24 -1.19
CA ALA A 43 15.05 16.55 -0.15
C ALA A 43 15.77 16.65 1.21
N LEU A 44 15.02 16.90 2.28
CA LEU A 44 15.46 16.62 3.64
C LEU A 44 14.81 15.33 4.14
N CYS A 45 15.65 14.43 4.65
CA CYS A 45 15.25 13.12 5.17
C CYS A 45 15.77 13.00 6.61
N VAL A 46 14.85 12.90 7.55
CA VAL A 46 15.14 12.83 8.99
C VAL A 46 14.68 11.48 9.53
N LYS A 47 15.55 10.79 10.28
CA LYS A 47 15.21 9.56 11.00
C LYS A 47 14.68 9.93 12.38
N LEU A 48 13.41 9.64 12.64
CA LEU A 48 12.76 9.89 13.93
C LEU A 48 12.91 8.68 14.85
N ALA A 49 13.01 8.92 16.17
CA ALA A 49 13.20 7.88 17.18
C ALA A 49 11.91 7.11 17.54
N SER A 50 10.75 7.55 17.05
CA SER A 50 9.46 6.92 17.28
C SER A 50 8.74 6.58 15.96
N PRO A 51 7.76 5.67 15.99
CA PRO A 51 6.69 5.64 14.99
C PRO A 51 6.11 7.05 14.81
N HIS A 52 5.76 7.38 13.57
CA HIS A 52 5.24 8.69 13.19
C HIS A 52 4.28 8.55 12.02
N TYR A 53 3.36 9.49 11.92
CA TYR A 53 2.46 9.65 10.78
C TYR A 53 2.87 10.91 10.02
N SER A 54 3.17 10.77 8.73
CA SER A 54 3.42 11.89 7.82
C SER A 54 2.28 12.02 6.82
N VAL A 55 1.78 13.23 6.64
CA VAL A 55 0.78 13.57 5.62
C VAL A 55 1.29 14.78 4.84
N SER A 56 1.23 14.73 3.51
CA SER A 56 1.55 15.88 2.65
C SER A 56 0.28 16.51 2.11
N LEU A 57 -0.14 17.64 2.70
CA LEU A 57 -1.36 18.34 2.29
C LEU A 57 -1.03 19.31 1.16
N LEU A 58 -1.76 19.25 0.04
CA LEU A 58 -1.60 20.16 -1.10
C LEU A 58 -2.75 21.18 -1.11
N SER A 59 -2.44 22.45 -1.33
CA SER A 59 -3.44 23.51 -1.47
C SER A 59 -4.16 23.41 -2.81
N ALA A 60 -5.34 24.02 -2.91
CA ALA A 60 -5.87 24.42 -4.21
C ALA A 60 -4.89 25.40 -4.91
N GLU A 61 -4.88 25.38 -6.24
CA GLU A 61 -4.15 26.34 -7.05
C GLU A 61 -4.76 27.75 -6.91
N ARG A 62 -3.91 28.77 -6.72
CA ARG A 62 -4.32 30.17 -6.58
C ARG A 62 -3.40 31.11 -7.33
N SER A 63 -3.95 32.24 -7.79
CA SER A 63 -3.15 33.32 -8.38
C SER A 63 -2.46 34.13 -7.28
N GLY A 64 -1.16 34.40 -7.42
CA GLY A 64 -0.40 35.24 -6.51
C GLY A 64 0.05 34.54 -5.23
N VAL A 65 -0.89 34.13 -4.36
CA VAL A 65 -0.58 33.55 -3.04
C VAL A 65 -1.42 32.30 -2.76
N ALA A 66 -0.75 31.24 -2.33
CA ALA A 66 -1.37 30.01 -1.83
C ALA A 66 -0.91 29.70 -0.40
N GLU A 67 -1.80 29.15 0.42
CA GLU A 67 -1.51 28.76 1.81
C GLU A 67 -2.02 27.35 2.10
N GLN A 68 -1.31 26.62 2.97
CA GLN A 68 -1.77 25.32 3.50
C GLN A 68 -1.28 25.12 4.93
N SER A 69 -2.19 24.78 5.85
CA SER A 69 -1.88 24.51 7.25
C SER A 69 -1.92 23.01 7.57
N CYS A 70 -1.21 22.62 8.63
CA CYS A 70 -1.40 21.30 9.25
C CYS A 70 -2.66 21.26 10.13
N ALA A 71 -3.22 20.07 10.34
CA ALA A 71 -4.25 19.87 11.37
C ALA A 71 -3.66 20.06 12.77
N ALA A 72 -4.47 20.46 13.76
CA ALA A 72 -4.01 20.87 15.10
C ALA A 72 -3.21 19.81 15.89
N ASN A 73 -3.29 18.54 15.51
CA ASN A 73 -2.54 17.43 16.11
C ASN A 73 -1.33 16.97 15.28
N TYR A 74 -0.96 17.73 14.24
CA TYR A 74 0.24 17.54 13.42
C TYR A 74 1.12 18.79 13.48
N ILE A 75 2.43 18.58 13.43
CA ILE A 75 3.42 19.64 13.45
C ILE A 75 3.93 19.86 12.01
N LEU A 76 4.12 21.10 11.61
CA LEU A 76 4.71 21.44 10.32
C LEU A 76 6.20 21.10 10.31
N ALA A 77 6.61 20.19 9.44
CA ALA A 77 8.01 19.75 9.28
C ALA A 77 8.72 20.40 8.10
N GLY A 78 7.98 20.86 7.09
CA GLY A 78 8.54 21.48 5.89
C GLY A 78 7.46 21.96 4.92
N CYS A 79 7.87 22.87 4.04
CA CYS A 79 7.03 23.45 3.00
C CYS A 79 7.63 23.21 1.60
N SER A 80 6.77 22.86 0.66
CA SER A 80 7.10 22.64 -0.75
C SER A 80 6.09 23.38 -1.62
N CYS A 81 6.39 23.66 -2.89
CA CYS A 81 5.46 24.40 -3.73
C CYS A 81 5.77 24.24 -5.23
N SER A 82 4.78 24.52 -6.07
CA SER A 82 4.95 24.53 -7.53
C SER A 82 4.18 25.69 -8.17
N ALA A 83 4.73 26.27 -9.23
CA ALA A 83 4.09 27.30 -10.04
C ALA A 83 3.93 26.87 -11.51
N ARG A 84 2.84 27.31 -12.15
CA ARG A 84 2.61 27.10 -13.58
C ARG A 84 3.35 28.15 -14.43
N ALA A 85 3.32 27.98 -15.75
CA ALA A 85 3.68 29.01 -16.75
C ALA A 85 5.10 29.64 -16.70
N GLY A 86 6.11 28.95 -16.17
CA GLY A 86 7.52 29.43 -16.22
C GLY A 86 7.95 30.26 -15.00
N GLN A 87 7.08 30.38 -13.98
CA GLN A 87 7.26 31.32 -12.88
C GLN A 87 7.97 30.71 -11.67
N HIS A 88 8.69 31.54 -10.92
CA HIS A 88 9.29 31.12 -9.65
C HIS A 88 8.21 30.82 -8.61
N CYS A 89 8.46 29.81 -7.79
CA CYS A 89 7.62 29.48 -6.64
C CYS A 89 8.42 29.68 -5.36
N LEU A 90 8.04 30.70 -4.58
CA LEU A 90 8.72 31.12 -3.37
C LEU A 90 7.92 30.62 -2.17
N VAL A 91 8.45 29.68 -1.39
CA VAL A 91 7.73 29.10 -0.24
C VAL A 91 8.53 29.16 1.04
N ALA A 92 7.84 29.55 2.12
CA ALA A 92 8.35 29.51 3.49
C ALA A 92 7.20 29.12 4.45
N PRO A 93 7.52 28.61 5.65
CA PRO A 93 6.54 28.61 6.74
C PRO A 93 6.14 30.05 7.09
N SER A 94 4.96 30.21 7.68
CA SER A 94 4.57 31.40 8.42
C SER A 94 5.44 31.60 9.67
N ASP A 95 5.42 32.80 10.24
CA ASP A 95 6.31 33.17 11.35
C ASP A 95 5.96 32.45 12.67
N ASP A 96 4.72 31.97 12.80
CA ASP A 96 4.25 31.08 13.88
C ASP A 96 4.53 29.59 13.61
N GLY A 97 4.99 29.23 12.41
CA GLY A 97 5.28 27.86 11.99
C GLY A 97 4.07 26.94 11.79
N THR A 98 2.85 27.47 11.71
CA THR A 98 1.63 26.64 11.62
C THR A 98 1.18 26.32 10.19
N LYS A 99 1.56 27.15 9.21
CA LYS A 99 1.20 27.00 7.80
C LYS A 99 2.38 27.25 6.87
N CYS A 100 2.30 26.70 5.67
CA CYS A 100 3.13 27.07 4.54
C CYS A 100 2.44 28.17 3.75
N VAL A 101 3.21 29.19 3.35
CA VAL A 101 2.79 30.27 2.46
C VAL A 101 3.69 30.22 1.25
N ALA A 102 3.09 30.17 0.06
CA ALA A 102 3.82 30.27 -1.21
C ALA A 102 3.34 31.49 -2.02
N GLU A 103 4.29 32.22 -2.57
CA GLU A 103 4.10 33.35 -3.46
C GLU A 103 4.57 32.99 -4.87
N GLY A 104 3.72 33.25 -5.86
CA GLY A 104 4.01 33.19 -7.29
C GLY A 104 3.63 34.52 -7.92
N PRO A 105 4.55 35.51 -8.00
CA PRO A 105 4.20 36.92 -8.21
C PRO A 105 3.36 37.21 -9.46
N ASP A 106 3.50 36.41 -10.51
CA ASP A 106 2.87 36.64 -11.82
C ASP A 106 1.84 35.57 -12.23
N GLY A 107 1.43 34.65 -11.33
CA GLY A 107 0.46 33.62 -11.72
C GLY A 107 0.15 32.52 -10.72
N ILE A 108 -0.12 31.31 -11.24
CA ILE A 108 -0.77 30.24 -10.50
C ILE A 108 0.25 29.41 -9.71
N VAL A 109 0.11 29.45 -8.39
CA VAL A 109 0.91 28.74 -7.40
C VAL A 109 0.07 27.76 -6.59
N GLN A 110 0.67 26.62 -6.23
CA GLN A 110 0.18 25.64 -5.27
C GLN A 110 1.25 25.40 -4.19
N VAL A 111 0.84 25.23 -2.94
CA VAL A 111 1.73 24.97 -1.81
C VAL A 111 1.40 23.63 -1.16
N GLN A 112 2.43 22.93 -0.71
CA GLN A 112 2.33 21.64 -0.04
C GLN A 112 2.94 21.74 1.36
N ALA A 113 2.16 21.41 2.38
CA ALA A 113 2.58 21.36 3.78
C ALA A 113 2.89 19.91 4.18
N HIS A 114 4.11 19.66 4.68
CA HIS A 114 4.49 18.36 5.22
C HIS A 114 4.22 18.34 6.72
N CYS A 115 3.20 17.59 7.09
CA CYS A 115 2.65 17.53 8.43
C CYS A 115 3.05 16.22 9.09
N ILE A 116 3.69 16.27 10.26
CA ILE A 116 4.16 15.09 10.99
C ILE A 116 3.55 15.05 12.39
N ARG A 117 2.94 13.92 12.75
CA ARG A 117 2.57 13.57 14.13
C ARG A 117 3.56 12.52 14.63
N SER A 118 4.44 12.93 15.53
CA SER A 118 5.53 12.10 16.08
C SER A 118 5.79 12.48 17.53
N LEU A 119 5.98 11.49 18.39
CA LEU A 119 6.33 11.69 19.80
C LEU A 119 7.83 11.99 19.98
N ALA A 120 8.65 11.64 18.99
CA ALA A 120 10.05 12.02 18.96
C ALA A 120 10.26 13.53 18.64
N ILE A 121 9.22 14.29 18.29
CA ILE A 121 9.30 15.75 18.09
C ILE A 121 8.71 16.41 19.33
N ARG A 122 9.56 17.01 20.18
CA ARG A 122 9.14 17.65 21.43
C ARG A 122 8.65 19.08 21.22
N GLN A 123 9.39 19.84 20.43
CA GLN A 123 9.12 21.24 20.12
C GLN A 123 9.60 21.54 18.71
N VAL A 124 8.89 22.41 18.00
CA VAL A 124 9.33 22.99 16.72
C VAL A 124 9.37 24.51 16.84
N THR A 125 10.36 25.10 16.19
CA THR A 125 10.56 26.55 16.08
C THR A 125 10.95 26.92 14.66
N VAL A 126 10.54 28.10 14.20
CA VAL A 126 11.01 28.69 12.95
C VAL A 126 12.18 29.62 13.28
N ALA A 127 13.31 29.41 12.61
CA ALA A 127 14.48 30.28 12.72
C ALA A 127 14.70 31.04 11.41
N LEU A 128 14.88 32.36 11.51
CA LEU A 128 15.14 33.26 10.38
C LEU A 128 16.62 33.63 10.33
N GLY A 129 17.20 33.59 9.14
CA GLY A 129 18.54 34.10 8.88
C GLY A 129 18.55 35.63 8.86
N MET A 130 19.75 36.22 8.98
CA MET A 130 19.88 37.65 8.73
C MET A 130 19.57 37.95 7.26
N LEU A 131 18.86 39.05 7.01
CA LEU A 131 18.65 39.61 5.69
C LEU A 131 20.01 40.01 5.11
N TRP A 132 20.38 39.45 3.97
CA TRP A 132 21.70 39.66 3.37
C TRP A 132 21.65 39.58 1.84
N TYR A 133 22.64 40.19 1.20
CA TYR A 133 22.82 40.17 -0.25
C TYR A 133 23.52 38.87 -0.68
N GLN A 134 23.18 38.32 -1.85
CA GLN A 134 23.69 37.03 -2.38
C GLN A 134 23.30 35.77 -1.59
N GLU A 135 23.52 35.72 -0.27
CA GLU A 135 23.24 34.53 0.53
C GLU A 135 22.88 34.83 1.97
N SER A 136 21.89 34.11 2.49
CA SER A 136 21.49 34.13 3.89
C SER A 136 21.66 32.73 4.47
N ILE A 137 22.14 32.65 5.72
CA ILE A 137 22.36 31.38 6.43
C ILE A 137 21.71 31.48 7.81
N VAL A 138 20.97 30.44 8.18
CA VAL A 138 20.44 30.24 9.53
C VAL A 138 20.81 28.86 10.02
N ARG A 139 21.13 28.75 11.32
CA ARG A 139 21.54 27.51 11.96
C ARG A 139 20.59 27.20 13.11
N CYS A 140 20.09 25.96 13.16
CA CYS A 140 19.35 25.50 14.34
C CYS A 140 20.32 25.47 15.54
N THR A 141 19.82 25.82 16.72
CA THR A 141 20.61 25.79 17.97
C THR A 141 21.07 24.35 18.26
N ASN A 142 22.08 24.18 19.12
CA ASN A 142 22.74 22.86 19.28
C ASN A 142 21.81 21.72 19.75
N ASN A 143 20.67 22.03 20.36
CA ASN A 143 19.68 21.05 20.83
C ASN A 143 18.58 20.77 19.78
N TYR A 144 18.59 21.49 18.65
CA TYR A 144 17.57 21.41 17.62
C TYR A 144 18.16 20.87 16.32
N GLN A 145 17.42 20.00 15.63
CA GLN A 145 17.74 19.47 14.32
C GLN A 145 16.89 20.13 13.23
N LEU A 146 17.48 20.40 12.08
CA LEU A 146 16.80 20.95 10.91
C LEU A 146 15.80 19.92 10.34
N LEU A 147 14.51 20.27 10.28
CA LEU A 147 13.45 19.51 9.60
C LEU A 147 13.10 20.10 8.22
N GLY A 148 13.18 21.42 8.08
CA GLY A 148 12.84 22.13 6.86
C GLY A 148 13.78 23.28 6.57
N CYS A 149 14.04 23.56 5.30
CA CYS A 149 14.94 24.62 4.86
C CYS A 149 14.36 25.30 3.63
N HIS A 150 14.06 26.58 3.76
CA HIS A 150 13.24 27.36 2.85
C HIS A 150 13.88 28.73 2.57
N CYS A 151 13.36 29.42 1.56
CA CYS A 151 13.83 30.75 1.17
C CYS A 151 12.67 31.72 1.14
N ARG A 152 12.84 32.90 1.75
CA ARG A 152 11.91 34.03 1.65
C ARG A 152 12.64 35.21 0.98
N GLY A 153 12.00 35.83 0.01
CA GLY A 153 12.55 36.93 -0.80
C GLY A 153 12.21 36.76 -2.28
N ARG A 154 11.94 37.87 -2.99
CA ARG A 154 11.40 37.87 -4.38
C ARG A 154 12.30 37.22 -5.42
N SER A 155 13.61 37.20 -5.17
CA SER A 155 14.62 36.83 -6.16
C SER A 155 15.49 35.69 -5.61
N CYS A 156 14.89 34.54 -5.32
CA CYS A 156 15.58 33.41 -4.70
C CYS A 156 15.95 32.30 -5.69
N ALA A 157 17.25 31.96 -5.74
CA ALA A 157 17.80 30.81 -6.47
C ALA A 157 17.43 29.46 -5.83
N GLY A 158 17.10 29.47 -4.54
CA GLY A 158 16.63 28.32 -3.77
C GLY A 158 17.25 28.23 -2.38
N ALA A 159 16.84 27.22 -1.61
CA ALA A 159 17.39 26.93 -0.29
C ALA A 159 17.85 25.46 -0.18
N ARG A 160 18.93 25.22 0.58
CA ARG A 160 19.44 23.88 0.86
C ARG A 160 20.06 23.76 2.25
N ALA A 161 19.96 22.56 2.83
CA ALA A 161 20.63 22.22 4.08
C ALA A 161 22.14 22.01 3.88
N MET A 162 22.95 22.50 4.83
CA MET A 162 24.42 22.43 4.81
C MET A 162 25.04 22.41 6.22
N GLY A 163 26.36 22.29 6.27
CA GLY A 163 27.13 22.25 7.52
C GLY A 163 27.20 20.86 8.17
N PRO A 164 27.86 20.73 9.33
CA PRO A 164 27.91 19.49 10.10
C PRO A 164 26.49 18.98 10.43
N ALA A 165 26.27 17.68 10.26
CA ALA A 165 24.94 17.04 10.36
C ALA A 165 23.83 17.70 9.49
N LYS A 166 24.19 18.53 8.50
CA LYS A 166 23.26 19.37 7.70
C LYS A 166 22.38 20.30 8.54
N ASN A 167 22.81 20.70 9.74
CA ASN A 167 21.99 21.46 10.70
C ASN A 167 21.93 22.98 10.46
N SER A 168 22.06 23.43 9.21
CA SER A 168 21.98 24.84 8.84
C SER A 168 21.31 24.98 7.47
N CYS A 169 20.40 25.93 7.34
CA CYS A 169 19.74 26.26 6.09
C CYS A 169 20.45 27.43 5.42
N LYS A 170 20.79 27.29 4.13
CA LYS A 170 21.32 28.38 3.31
C LYS A 170 20.37 28.67 2.17
N ALA A 171 19.93 29.92 2.09
CA ALA A 171 19.23 30.51 0.95
C ALA A 171 20.22 31.30 0.09
N VAL A 172 19.99 31.31 -1.22
CA VAL A 172 20.83 32.01 -2.21
C VAL A 172 19.94 32.89 -3.08
N ALA A 173 20.35 34.13 -3.33
CA ALA A 173 19.68 35.06 -4.22
C ALA A 173 20.05 34.78 -5.69
N THR A 174 19.19 35.18 -6.62
CA THR A 174 19.47 35.07 -8.06
C THR A 174 20.53 36.08 -8.53
N ASN A 175 20.53 37.29 -7.96
CA ASN A 175 21.49 38.34 -8.30
C ASN A 175 22.24 38.86 -7.06
N SER A 176 23.34 39.58 -7.30
CA SER A 176 24.18 40.14 -6.23
C SER A 176 23.49 41.20 -5.36
N ASN A 177 22.49 41.87 -5.91
CA ASN A 177 21.84 43.03 -5.28
C ASN A 177 20.51 42.66 -4.61
N ASP A 178 20.07 41.42 -4.78
CA ASP A 178 18.84 40.91 -4.22
C ASP A 178 19.03 40.45 -2.77
N GLN A 179 18.02 40.73 -1.94
CA GLN A 179 17.98 40.33 -0.54
C GLN A 179 17.19 39.03 -0.39
N VAL A 180 17.78 38.06 0.32
CA VAL A 180 17.13 36.80 0.69
C VAL A 180 17.23 36.54 2.19
N VAL A 181 16.27 35.77 2.70
CA VAL A 181 16.25 35.27 4.08
C VAL A 181 16.16 33.74 4.03
N ALA A 182 17.12 33.07 4.65
CA ALA A 182 17.00 31.63 4.91
C ALA A 182 16.01 31.39 6.05
N VAL A 183 15.09 30.45 5.84
CA VAL A 183 14.07 30.10 6.83
C VAL A 183 14.21 28.62 7.17
N ALA A 184 14.57 28.32 8.42
CA ALA A 184 14.72 26.96 8.91
C ALA A 184 13.54 26.58 9.80
N ILE A 185 13.01 25.37 9.61
CA ILE A 185 12.16 24.70 10.60
C ILE A 185 13.09 23.81 11.43
N CYS A 186 13.21 24.12 12.71
CA CYS A 186 14.09 23.47 13.66
C CYS A 186 13.26 22.70 14.70
N ALA A 187 13.62 21.46 15.01
CA ALA A 187 12.94 20.63 16.01
C ALA A 187 13.85 20.12 17.12
N ASP A 188 13.40 20.20 18.37
CA ASP A 188 13.95 19.38 19.46
C ASP A 188 13.48 17.94 19.24
N LEU A 189 14.44 17.06 18.91
CA LEU A 189 14.18 15.65 18.67
C LEU A 189 14.62 14.84 19.89
N ALA A 190 13.68 14.09 20.46
CA ALA A 190 13.98 13.15 21.54
C ALA A 190 15.02 12.14 21.06
N THR A 191 16.02 11.88 21.90
CA THR A 191 17.04 10.87 21.62
C THR A 191 16.41 9.46 21.66
N PHE A 192 17.10 8.49 21.06
CA PHE A 192 16.84 7.06 21.29
C PHE A 192 17.22 6.73 22.74
N GLY A 193 16.27 6.91 23.66
CA GLY A 193 16.44 6.74 25.10
C GLY A 193 15.49 7.65 25.89
N ASP A 194 15.51 8.95 25.62
CA ASP A 194 14.71 9.94 26.36
C ASP A 194 13.23 10.04 25.91
N SER A 195 12.79 9.10 25.08
CA SER A 195 11.42 9.03 24.55
C SER A 195 10.52 8.29 25.54
N ILE A 196 10.16 8.94 26.66
CA ILE A 196 9.06 8.48 27.51
C ILE A 196 7.79 8.51 26.64
N LEU A 197 7.36 7.33 26.16
CA LEU A 197 6.10 7.18 25.45
C LEU A 197 4.96 7.66 26.36
N PRO A 198 4.01 8.47 25.85
CA PRO A 198 2.98 9.05 26.69
C PRO A 198 2.11 7.95 27.29
N THR A 199 1.92 8.02 28.60
CA THR A 199 1.15 7.05 29.41
C THR A 199 -0.37 7.09 29.17
N ALA A 200 -0.82 7.85 28.16
CA ALA A 200 -2.17 7.93 27.64
C ALA A 200 -2.05 7.99 26.11
N GLU A 201 -2.72 7.16 25.30
CA GLU A 201 -4.17 6.87 25.34
C GLU A 201 -4.54 5.39 25.59
N TYR A 202 -3.56 4.48 25.75
CA TYR A 202 -3.81 3.02 25.84
C TYR A 202 -3.25 2.33 27.10
N LEU A 203 -2.68 3.08 28.05
CA LEU A 203 -1.93 2.52 29.19
C LEU A 203 -2.45 2.98 30.56
N THR A 204 -3.69 2.62 30.90
CA THR A 204 -4.15 2.69 32.30
C THR A 204 -3.45 1.63 33.15
N GLY A 205 -2.39 2.03 33.88
CA GLY A 205 -1.84 1.26 35.00
C GLY A 205 -0.54 0.49 34.75
N GLY A 206 0.21 0.77 33.69
CA GLY A 206 1.49 0.09 33.42
C GLY A 206 2.65 0.56 34.31
N GLN A 207 3.37 -0.38 34.94
CA GLN A 207 4.68 -0.15 35.55
C GLN A 207 5.80 -0.65 34.63
N VAL A 208 6.91 0.08 34.60
CA VAL A 208 8.20 -0.40 34.07
C VAL A 208 8.88 -1.18 35.18
N LEU A 209 9.41 -2.37 34.87
CA LEU A 209 10.21 -3.16 35.79
C LEU A 209 11.55 -3.51 35.12
N ASP A 210 12.64 -3.29 35.83
CA ASP A 210 13.91 -3.95 35.51
C ASP A 210 13.73 -5.46 35.72
N ALA A 211 13.95 -6.23 34.66
CA ALA A 211 13.87 -7.68 34.71
C ALA A 211 15.26 -8.29 34.93
N ASP A 212 15.41 -9.10 35.99
CA ASP A 212 16.68 -9.76 36.35
C ASP A 212 17.16 -10.75 35.27
N GLY A 213 17.95 -10.25 34.30
CA GLY A 213 19.05 -10.92 33.60
C GLY A 213 18.80 -12.17 32.75
N ALA A 214 17.68 -12.87 32.89
CA ALA A 214 17.40 -14.11 32.18
C ALA A 214 16.76 -13.81 30.81
N GLY A 215 17.43 -14.22 29.73
CA GLY A 215 17.12 -13.85 28.34
C GLY A 215 15.63 -13.92 27.96
N ILE A 216 15.01 -12.74 27.86
CA ILE A 216 13.62 -12.57 27.47
C ILE A 216 13.46 -12.98 26.00
N GLN A 217 12.49 -13.86 25.74
CA GLN A 217 12.22 -14.39 24.40
C GLN A 217 10.79 -14.02 23.96
N PRO A 218 10.53 -13.85 22.65
CA PRO A 218 9.20 -13.57 22.16
C PRO A 218 8.24 -14.74 22.41
N ILE A 219 6.96 -14.43 22.62
CA ILE A 219 5.90 -15.46 22.59
C ILE A 219 5.70 -15.95 21.15
N GLN A 220 5.85 -17.26 20.95
CA GLN A 220 5.53 -17.93 19.69
C GLN A 220 4.12 -18.53 19.75
N SER A 221 3.80 -19.21 20.84
CA SER A 221 2.50 -19.85 21.06
C SER A 221 2.02 -19.73 22.50
N LEU A 222 0.69 -19.72 22.65
CA LEU A 222 -0.01 -19.61 23.91
C LEU A 222 -0.97 -20.79 24.05
N TYR A 223 -0.96 -21.45 25.20
CA TYR A 223 -1.77 -22.63 25.47
C TYR A 223 -2.72 -22.42 26.64
N CYS A 224 -3.97 -22.86 26.51
CA CYS A 224 -4.87 -22.98 27.64
C CYS A 224 -4.57 -24.26 28.44
N SER A 225 -4.19 -24.11 29.71
CA SER A 225 -3.97 -25.25 30.61
C SER A 225 -5.10 -25.37 31.64
N SER A 226 -5.82 -26.48 31.61
CA SER A 226 -6.78 -26.87 32.66
C SER A 226 -6.04 -27.47 33.87
N THR A 227 -5.24 -26.67 34.57
CA THR A 227 -4.53 -27.08 35.79
C THR A 227 -5.46 -27.09 37.01
N GLY A 228 -6.52 -27.88 36.91
CA GLY A 228 -7.28 -28.39 38.05
C GLY A 228 -7.24 -29.90 37.97
N LEU A 229 -6.57 -30.55 38.92
CA LEU A 229 -6.68 -32.01 39.04
C LEU A 229 -8.12 -32.36 39.44
N TRP A 230 -8.73 -33.25 38.65
CA TRP A 230 -9.94 -34.02 38.92
C TRP A 230 -11.32 -33.39 38.62
N SER A 231 -12.20 -34.26 38.12
CA SER A 231 -13.64 -34.13 37.84
C SER A 231 -14.09 -33.24 36.66
N GLY A 232 -14.63 -33.91 35.62
CA GLY A 232 -15.68 -33.37 34.75
C GLY A 232 -15.30 -32.32 33.71
N PHE A 233 -14.99 -32.73 32.48
CA PHE A 233 -14.81 -31.86 31.30
C PHE A 233 -16.13 -31.21 30.78
N VAL A 234 -17.22 -31.32 31.54
CA VAL A 234 -18.61 -31.12 31.05
C VAL A 234 -19.05 -29.66 31.13
N ASP A 235 -18.77 -28.96 32.24
CA ASP A 235 -19.33 -27.62 32.46
C ASP A 235 -18.44 -26.49 31.95
N GLY A 236 -18.99 -25.71 31.01
CA GLY A 236 -18.90 -24.24 30.81
C GLY A 236 -17.60 -23.43 30.93
N LYS A 237 -16.66 -23.80 31.80
CA LYS A 237 -15.55 -23.00 32.30
C LYS A 237 -14.51 -22.74 31.20
N GLY A 238 -14.05 -21.50 31.15
CA GLY A 238 -13.09 -21.00 30.15
C GLY A 238 -11.66 -21.47 30.42
N CYS A 239 -10.70 -20.72 29.88
CA CYS A 239 -9.28 -20.97 30.08
C CYS A 239 -8.92 -20.82 31.58
N GLY A 240 -8.60 -21.92 32.27
CA GLY A 240 -8.32 -21.89 33.73
C GLY A 240 -6.94 -21.34 34.09
N GLY A 241 -6.02 -21.32 33.13
CA GLY A 241 -4.69 -20.76 33.21
C GLY A 241 -4.03 -20.78 31.82
N LEU A 242 -3.02 -19.95 31.62
CA LEU A 242 -2.26 -19.88 30.38
C LEU A 242 -0.84 -20.40 30.59
N LYS A 243 -0.35 -21.19 29.63
CA LYS A 243 1.06 -21.51 29.48
C LYS A 243 1.59 -20.84 28.22
N VAL A 244 2.67 -20.09 28.38
CA VAL A 244 3.40 -19.45 27.28
C VAL A 244 4.48 -20.41 26.79
N GLN A 245 4.63 -20.59 25.48
CA GLN A 245 5.87 -21.08 24.90
C GLN A 245 6.59 -19.91 24.21
N THR A 246 7.67 -19.49 24.84
CA THR A 246 8.70 -18.68 24.22
C THR A 246 9.69 -19.58 23.48
N ARG A 247 10.32 -19.07 22.43
CA ARG A 247 11.51 -19.67 21.82
C ARG A 247 12.43 -18.56 21.34
N THR A 248 13.74 -18.84 21.30
CA THR A 248 14.70 -18.04 20.52
C THR A 248 14.22 -18.06 19.07
N LYS A 249 13.68 -16.94 18.60
CA LYS A 249 13.26 -16.84 17.21
C LYS A 249 14.42 -16.36 16.36
N MET A 250 14.55 -16.96 15.18
CA MET A 250 15.57 -16.64 14.21
C MET A 250 14.88 -16.28 12.90
N GLU A 251 15.37 -15.24 12.24
CA GLU A 251 14.99 -14.86 10.89
C GLU A 251 16.20 -15.03 9.97
N PHE A 252 15.97 -15.50 8.75
CA PHE A 252 17.03 -15.86 7.82
C PHE A 252 17.25 -14.73 6.82
N ASP A 253 18.39 -14.04 6.95
CA ASP A 253 18.86 -13.04 5.98
C ASP A 253 19.46 -13.76 4.77
N CYS A 254 18.63 -14.10 3.79
CA CYS A 254 19.02 -14.87 2.60
C CYS A 254 19.50 -13.97 1.45
N THR A 255 20.79 -13.65 1.50
CA THR A 255 21.51 -12.99 0.39
C THR A 255 21.92 -13.98 -0.70
N GLN A 256 22.37 -13.50 -1.87
CA GLN A 256 22.96 -14.36 -2.91
C GLN A 256 24.20 -15.15 -2.42
N SER A 257 24.88 -14.65 -1.39
CA SER A 257 26.03 -15.31 -0.73
C SER A 257 25.64 -16.35 0.32
N GLY A 258 24.36 -16.54 0.61
CA GLY A 258 23.84 -17.49 1.60
C GLY A 258 22.92 -16.85 2.63
N CYS A 259 22.29 -17.71 3.44
CA CYS A 259 21.38 -17.30 4.51
C CYS A 259 22.12 -17.17 5.84
N LYS A 260 22.02 -15.99 6.47
CA LYS A 260 22.54 -15.75 7.82
C LYS A 260 21.39 -15.77 8.83
N GLU A 261 21.52 -16.60 9.86
CA GLU A 261 20.58 -16.60 10.98
C GLU A 261 20.75 -15.33 11.82
N THR A 262 19.64 -14.60 11.99
CA THR A 262 19.56 -13.42 12.84
C THR A 262 18.64 -13.70 14.01
N VAL A 263 19.20 -13.75 15.22
CA VAL A 263 18.42 -13.93 16.45
C VAL A 263 17.59 -12.68 16.71
N LEU A 264 16.28 -12.87 16.87
CA LEU A 264 15.33 -11.80 17.19
C LEU A 264 15.41 -11.47 18.69
N ALA A 265 16.52 -10.85 19.09
CA ALA A 265 16.74 -10.37 20.44
C ALA A 265 15.67 -9.33 20.82
N VAL A 266 15.31 -9.31 22.10
CA VAL A 266 14.32 -8.41 22.70
C VAL A 266 15.02 -7.60 23.79
N ASP A 267 14.66 -6.34 23.96
CA ASP A 267 15.19 -5.49 25.02
C ASP A 267 14.76 -6.03 26.41
N THR A 268 15.61 -5.84 27.42
CA THR A 268 15.29 -6.21 28.82
C THR A 268 14.27 -5.27 29.45
N ASN A 269 14.14 -4.05 28.92
CA ASN A 269 13.17 -3.05 29.37
C ASN A 269 11.73 -3.51 29.06
N GLN A 270 11.01 -4.02 30.06
CA GLN A 270 9.62 -4.43 29.92
C GLN A 270 8.64 -3.36 30.40
N VAL A 271 7.57 -3.16 29.63
CA VAL A 271 6.36 -2.45 30.07
C VAL A 271 5.25 -3.48 30.28
N ARG A 272 4.65 -3.50 31.46
CA ARG A 272 3.41 -4.26 31.70
C ARG A 272 2.22 -3.46 31.21
N THR A 273 1.37 -4.07 30.40
CA THR A 273 0.10 -3.50 29.94
C THR A 273 -1.04 -4.34 30.53
N LEU A 274 -1.79 -3.73 31.45
CA LEU A 274 -2.97 -4.32 32.05
C LEU A 274 -4.16 -4.17 31.10
N THR A 275 -4.80 -5.28 30.75
CA THR A 275 -5.98 -5.25 29.89
C THR A 275 -7.19 -4.86 30.72
N VAL A 276 -7.65 -3.63 30.53
CA VAL A 276 -8.95 -3.13 31.01
C VAL A 276 -9.73 -2.50 29.84
N SER A 277 -9.41 -2.89 28.61
CA SER A 277 -10.10 -2.39 27.42
C SER A 277 -11.51 -2.97 27.36
N LYS A 278 -12.50 -2.10 27.15
CA LYS A 278 -13.90 -2.52 26.95
C LYS A 278 -14.10 -3.34 25.67
N ASP A 279 -13.15 -3.25 24.72
CA ASP A 279 -13.15 -3.99 23.44
C ASP A 279 -12.64 -5.43 23.57
N GLY A 280 -12.08 -5.81 24.72
CA GLY A 280 -11.57 -7.15 24.98
C GLY A 280 -10.28 -7.51 24.23
N THR A 281 -9.53 -6.51 23.76
CA THR A 281 -8.20 -6.67 23.15
C THR A 281 -7.10 -6.13 24.05
N ALA A 282 -6.05 -6.92 24.24
CA ALA A 282 -4.82 -6.54 24.91
C ALA A 282 -3.75 -6.34 23.84
N ARG A 283 -3.06 -5.19 23.82
CA ARG A 283 -2.07 -4.88 22.78
C ARG A 283 -0.82 -4.27 23.39
N CYS A 284 0.33 -4.67 22.87
CA CYS A 284 1.58 -3.98 23.14
C CYS A 284 1.63 -2.64 22.38
N PRO A 285 2.46 -1.68 22.83
CA PRO A 285 2.70 -0.44 22.08
C PRO A 285 3.18 -0.71 20.65
N ALA A 286 3.00 0.25 19.74
CA ALA A 286 3.42 0.08 18.35
C ALA A 286 4.94 -0.17 18.25
N GLY A 287 5.32 -1.29 17.61
CA GLY A 287 6.72 -1.73 17.49
C GLY A 287 7.18 -2.69 18.60
N TRP A 288 6.35 -2.96 19.61
CA TRP A 288 6.66 -3.84 20.74
C TRP A 288 6.03 -5.23 20.55
N ILE A 289 6.63 -6.23 21.17
CA ILE A 289 6.17 -7.63 21.14
C ILE A 289 5.80 -8.12 22.53
N VAL A 290 4.88 -9.08 22.60
CA VAL A 290 4.50 -9.74 23.85
C VAL A 290 5.62 -10.69 24.28
N THR A 291 6.06 -10.57 25.52
CA THR A 291 7.09 -11.41 26.14
C THR A 291 6.52 -12.30 27.25
N SER A 292 5.47 -11.86 27.94
CA SER A 292 4.70 -12.71 28.86
C SER A 292 3.20 -12.39 28.81
N VAL A 293 2.36 -13.39 29.09
CA VAL A 293 0.92 -13.21 29.32
C VAL A 293 0.59 -13.80 30.68
N THR A 294 0.19 -12.96 31.62
CA THR A 294 -0.36 -13.38 32.91
C THR A 294 -1.88 -13.28 32.83
N CYS A 295 -2.57 -14.35 33.22
CA CYS A 295 -4.02 -14.37 33.31
C CYS A 295 -4.43 -14.10 34.76
N GLN A 296 -5.23 -13.06 34.98
CA GLN A 296 -5.73 -12.65 36.29
C GLN A 296 -7.21 -13.07 36.46
N GLU A 297 -7.61 -13.33 37.70
CA GLU A 297 -8.97 -13.79 38.09
C GLU A 297 -9.57 -14.88 37.18
N SER A 298 -8.87 -16.01 36.99
CA SER A 298 -9.33 -17.10 36.10
C SER A 298 -9.61 -16.64 34.67
N CYS A 299 -8.75 -15.76 34.16
CA CYS A 299 -8.75 -15.20 32.81
C CYS A 299 -10.02 -14.39 32.49
N LYS A 300 -10.55 -13.68 33.50
CA LYS A 300 -11.42 -12.52 33.28
C LYS A 300 -10.63 -11.33 32.74
N SER A 301 -9.36 -11.19 33.15
CA SER A 301 -8.45 -10.18 32.65
C SER A 301 -7.08 -10.77 32.32
N PHE A 302 -6.32 -10.04 31.50
CA PHE A 302 -4.98 -10.41 31.07
C PHE A 302 -4.02 -9.25 31.33
N GLU A 303 -2.79 -9.57 31.68
CA GLU A 303 -1.67 -8.64 31.80
C GLU A 303 -0.60 -9.09 30.81
N LEU A 304 -0.24 -8.23 29.86
CA LEU A 304 0.85 -8.49 28.92
C LEU A 304 2.13 -7.84 29.45
N SER A 305 3.22 -8.59 29.57
CA SER A 305 4.53 -7.96 29.46
C SER A 305 4.84 -7.74 27.99
N CYS A 306 5.26 -6.52 27.66
CA CYS A 306 5.69 -6.12 26.34
C CYS A 306 7.12 -5.60 26.40
N ALA A 307 7.91 -5.85 25.35
CA ALA A 307 9.23 -5.24 25.20
C ALA A 307 9.49 -4.88 23.72
N PRO A 308 10.32 -3.85 23.45
CA PRO A 308 10.74 -3.49 22.10
C PRO A 308 11.88 -4.41 21.62
N PRO A 309 12.18 -4.42 20.31
CA PRO A 309 13.51 -4.81 19.85
C PRO A 309 14.58 -3.85 20.44
N PRO A 310 15.80 -4.32 20.74
CA PRO A 310 16.91 -3.45 21.16
C PRO A 310 17.17 -2.32 20.15
N SER A 311 17.69 -1.18 20.62
CA SER A 311 17.94 0.00 19.75
C SER A 311 18.94 -0.24 18.62
N ASN A 312 19.82 -1.24 18.78
CA ASN A 312 20.77 -1.73 17.77
C ASN A 312 20.29 -2.98 17.02
N SER A 313 19.01 -3.35 17.16
CA SER A 313 18.45 -4.54 16.55
C SER A 313 18.51 -4.49 15.01
N PRO A 314 18.94 -5.58 14.35
CA PRO A 314 18.86 -5.71 12.90
C PRO A 314 17.43 -5.96 12.40
N TRP A 315 16.42 -6.05 13.27
CA TRP A 315 15.03 -6.34 12.92
C TRP A 315 14.03 -5.33 13.49
N TYR A 316 12.90 -5.16 12.80
CA TYR A 316 11.74 -4.37 13.21
C TYR A 316 10.43 -5.10 12.87
N LEU A 317 9.29 -4.65 13.41
CA LEU A 317 7.97 -5.21 13.05
C LEU A 317 7.43 -4.55 11.78
N SER A 318 7.15 -5.36 10.75
CA SER A 318 6.68 -4.92 9.43
C SER A 318 5.30 -5.50 9.08
N GLY A 319 4.78 -5.15 7.89
CA GLY A 319 3.55 -5.72 7.33
C GLY A 319 2.27 -5.43 8.12
N GLY A 320 1.18 -6.06 7.69
CA GLY A 320 -0.14 -5.99 8.34
C GLY A 320 -0.21 -6.80 9.65
N ARG A 321 -1.35 -6.68 10.35
CA ARG A 321 -1.66 -7.51 11.52
C ARG A 321 -2.34 -8.80 11.05
N SER A 322 -1.73 -9.94 11.36
CA SER A 322 -2.34 -11.26 11.25
C SER A 322 -2.94 -11.68 12.60
N TYR A 323 -3.78 -12.72 12.60
CA TYR A 323 -4.37 -13.27 13.82
C TYR A 323 -4.14 -14.78 13.86
N SER A 324 -3.91 -15.34 15.06
CA SER A 324 -4.01 -16.79 15.21
C SER A 324 -5.47 -17.24 15.04
N PRO A 325 -5.73 -18.51 14.75
CA PRO A 325 -7.05 -19.11 14.97
C PRO A 325 -7.52 -18.87 16.41
N TRP A 326 -8.84 -18.84 16.60
CA TRP A 326 -9.44 -18.83 17.94
C TRP A 326 -9.20 -20.17 18.63
N PHE A 327 -8.69 -20.14 19.85
CA PHE A 327 -8.41 -21.32 20.68
C PHE A 327 -9.06 -21.21 22.05
N ASN A 328 -9.33 -22.37 22.67
CA ASN A 328 -9.80 -22.47 24.04
C ASN A 328 -9.38 -23.80 24.67
N GLY A 329 -9.60 -23.96 25.98
CA GLY A 329 -9.28 -25.19 26.69
C GLY A 329 -10.22 -26.37 26.43
N LYS A 330 -11.29 -26.20 25.65
CA LYS A 330 -12.34 -27.22 25.43
C LYS A 330 -12.18 -28.02 24.14
N THR A 331 -11.70 -27.41 23.05
CA THR A 331 -11.69 -28.03 21.72
C THR A 331 -10.54 -29.01 21.48
N GLY A 332 -9.61 -29.17 22.42
CA GLY A 332 -8.34 -29.89 22.20
C GLY A 332 -7.34 -29.12 21.33
N SER A 333 -7.82 -28.21 20.48
CA SER A 333 -7.06 -27.15 19.80
C SER A 333 -6.58 -26.09 20.80
N ALA A 334 -5.77 -26.52 21.77
CA ALA A 334 -5.42 -25.73 22.94
C ALA A 334 -4.42 -24.59 22.67
N MET A 335 -4.01 -24.35 21.42
CA MET A 335 -2.87 -23.50 21.05
C MET A 335 -3.24 -22.41 20.04
N GLY A 336 -2.99 -21.15 20.40
CA GLY A 336 -2.75 -20.08 19.43
C GLY A 336 -1.27 -20.00 19.10
N SER A 337 -0.93 -19.83 17.82
CA SER A 337 0.46 -19.65 17.37
C SER A 337 0.52 -18.55 16.32
N CYS A 338 1.58 -17.73 16.37
CA CYS A 338 1.86 -16.73 15.34
C CYS A 338 2.75 -17.27 14.20
N GLY A 339 3.21 -18.53 14.25
CA GLY A 339 4.04 -19.13 13.20
C GLY A 339 5.33 -18.33 12.96
N GLN A 340 5.51 -17.80 11.74
CA GLN A 340 6.63 -16.91 11.38
C GLN A 340 6.47 -15.47 11.91
N SER A 341 5.28 -15.06 12.32
CA SER A 341 5.03 -13.77 12.99
C SER A 341 5.32 -13.79 14.49
N LEU A 342 5.51 -12.61 15.09
CA LEU A 342 5.65 -12.39 16.53
C LEU A 342 4.31 -11.94 17.13
N ALA A 343 4.01 -12.35 18.36
CA ALA A 343 2.83 -11.87 19.07
C ALA A 343 2.99 -10.39 19.46
N ILE A 344 1.99 -9.56 19.16
CA ILE A 344 1.91 -8.14 19.52
C ILE A 344 0.69 -7.81 20.41
N GLY A 345 -0.13 -8.80 20.72
CA GLY A 345 -1.31 -8.69 21.56
C GLY A 345 -2.11 -9.98 21.63
N LEU A 346 -3.25 -9.94 22.31
CA LEU A 346 -4.27 -10.98 22.32
C LEU A 346 -5.67 -10.36 22.33
N GLU A 347 -6.68 -11.19 22.09
CA GLU A 347 -8.08 -10.78 22.09
C GLU A 347 -8.97 -11.91 22.58
N CYS A 348 -10.10 -11.51 23.19
CA CYS A 348 -11.08 -12.42 23.76
C CYS A 348 -12.45 -12.35 23.04
N ALA A 349 -12.88 -13.46 22.42
CA ALA A 349 -14.23 -13.61 21.87
C ALA A 349 -15.22 -14.10 22.95
N SER A 350 -15.72 -13.14 23.72
CA SER A 350 -17.01 -13.23 24.41
C SER A 350 -17.51 -11.79 24.62
N GLY A 351 -18.61 -11.43 23.96
CA GLY A 351 -19.01 -10.03 23.74
C GLY A 351 -19.06 -9.18 25.00
N GLY A 352 -18.15 -8.19 25.07
CA GLY A 352 -18.00 -7.24 26.18
C GLY A 352 -17.39 -7.86 27.44
N TRP A 353 -16.38 -7.21 27.99
CA TRP A 353 -15.84 -7.55 29.32
C TRP A 353 -16.80 -7.09 30.43
N SER A 354 -17.93 -7.78 30.58
CA SER A 354 -18.67 -7.77 31.85
C SER A 354 -17.81 -8.48 32.90
N LEU A 355 -17.55 -7.83 34.04
CA LEU A 355 -16.62 -8.23 35.12
C LEU A 355 -16.82 -9.66 35.71
N GLU A 356 -17.88 -10.35 35.30
CA GLU A 356 -18.28 -11.66 35.82
C GLU A 356 -17.93 -12.85 34.91
N LYS A 357 -17.62 -12.64 33.62
CA LYS A 357 -17.46 -13.73 32.64
C LYS A 357 -16.01 -13.89 32.21
N SER A 358 -15.43 -15.07 32.47
CA SER A 358 -14.08 -15.42 32.02
C SER A 358 -14.03 -15.66 30.51
N CYS A 359 -12.85 -15.41 29.93
CA CYS A 359 -12.65 -15.49 28.49
C CYS A 359 -12.88 -16.92 27.94
N LYS A 360 -13.79 -17.05 26.98
CA LYS A 360 -14.17 -18.34 26.38
C LYS A 360 -13.35 -18.74 25.15
N LEU A 361 -12.88 -17.78 24.38
CA LEU A 361 -12.13 -17.96 23.14
C LEU A 361 -11.04 -16.88 23.10
N ILE A 362 -9.79 -17.27 22.89
CA ILE A 362 -8.65 -16.35 22.80
C ILE A 362 -8.08 -16.43 21.38
N ARG A 363 -7.58 -15.32 20.84
CA ARG A 363 -6.68 -15.30 19.66
C ARG A 363 -5.48 -14.41 19.92
N LEU A 364 -4.33 -14.74 19.34
CA LEU A 364 -3.15 -13.87 19.34
C LEU A 364 -3.25 -12.86 18.20
N HIS A 365 -2.82 -11.63 18.46
CA HIS A 365 -2.53 -10.64 17.41
C HIS A 365 -1.07 -10.82 17.02
N CYS A 366 -0.80 -11.01 15.73
CA CYS A 366 0.49 -11.41 15.21
C CYS A 366 1.00 -10.38 14.18
N ARG A 367 2.32 -10.19 14.09
CA ARG A 367 2.95 -9.32 13.09
C ARG A 367 4.31 -9.87 12.65
N ARG A 368 4.65 -9.78 11.36
CA ARG A 368 5.93 -10.29 10.88
C ARG A 368 7.08 -9.40 11.35
N PRO A 369 8.21 -9.97 11.81
CA PRO A 369 9.47 -9.23 11.81
C PRO A 369 9.91 -8.97 10.35
N ALA A 370 10.89 -8.09 10.18
CA ALA A 370 11.66 -7.92 8.96
C ALA A 370 13.03 -7.33 9.31
N LEU A 371 14.02 -7.58 8.45
CA LEU A 371 15.40 -7.17 8.66
C LEU A 371 15.73 -5.82 8.01
N PHE A 372 16.56 -5.01 8.66
CA PHE A 372 17.10 -3.78 8.10
C PHE A 372 18.11 -4.08 6.99
N GLY A 373 17.78 -3.70 5.75
CA GLY A 373 18.64 -3.87 4.59
C GLY A 373 18.13 -4.89 3.57
N ASP A 374 17.06 -5.61 3.87
CA ASP A 374 16.38 -6.44 2.88
C ASP A 374 15.41 -5.58 2.03
N ASP A 375 15.88 -5.21 0.83
CA ASP A 375 15.10 -4.47 -0.19
C ASP A 375 13.79 -5.18 -0.57
N SER A 376 13.63 -6.48 -0.27
CA SER A 376 12.38 -7.20 -0.53
C SER A 376 11.25 -6.87 0.47
N SER A 377 11.57 -6.32 1.65
CA SER A 377 10.56 -5.96 2.66
C SER A 377 9.59 -4.85 2.20
N MET A 378 10.01 -4.01 1.23
CA MET A 378 9.13 -3.02 0.60
C MET A 378 8.23 -3.60 -0.49
N SER A 379 8.53 -4.78 -1.05
CA SER A 379 7.71 -5.43 -2.08
C SER A 379 6.74 -6.48 -1.55
N PHE A 380 6.96 -7.01 -0.34
CA PHE A 380 6.05 -7.98 0.32
C PHE A 380 5.00 -7.35 1.25
N SER A 381 5.05 -6.05 1.51
CA SER A 381 4.14 -5.39 2.46
C SER A 381 2.71 -5.15 1.94
N ALA A 382 2.38 -5.59 0.72
CA ALA A 382 1.08 -5.35 0.06
C ALA A 382 0.15 -6.57 -0.04
N PHE A 383 0.60 -7.81 0.23
CA PHE A 383 -0.26 -9.01 0.07
C PHE A 383 0.05 -10.09 1.12
N ASP A 384 -0.91 -10.37 2.01
CA ASP A 384 -0.88 -11.55 2.89
C ASP A 384 -2.24 -12.27 2.83
N MET A 385 -2.40 -13.18 1.86
CA MET A 385 -3.60 -14.03 1.77
C MET A 385 -3.48 -15.20 2.76
N SER A 386 -4.36 -15.24 3.76
CA SER A 386 -4.31 -16.21 4.86
C SER A 386 -4.60 -17.65 4.42
N PHE A 387 -3.83 -18.60 4.95
CA PHE A 387 -4.13 -20.03 4.89
C PHE A 387 -5.22 -20.40 5.92
N ALA A 388 -6.37 -20.88 5.45
CA ALA A 388 -7.35 -21.58 6.27
C ALA A 388 -8.14 -22.61 5.44
N GLU A 389 -8.43 -23.77 6.02
CA GLU A 389 -9.39 -24.73 5.47
C GLU A 389 -10.83 -24.21 5.65
N PRO A 390 -11.78 -24.56 4.75
CA PRO A 390 -12.99 -23.77 4.54
C PRO A 390 -14.05 -23.93 5.63
N ARG A 391 -14.41 -22.83 6.32
CA ARG A 391 -15.67 -22.69 7.08
C ARG A 391 -16.20 -21.25 7.09
N SER A 392 -17.23 -21.00 6.27
CA SER A 392 -18.32 -19.99 6.35
C SER A 392 -18.09 -18.53 6.75
N THR A 393 -16.94 -18.10 7.26
CA THR A 393 -16.67 -16.72 7.73
C THR A 393 -15.17 -16.40 7.59
N ASP A 394 -14.76 -15.98 6.40
CA ASP A 394 -13.38 -15.54 6.14
C ASP A 394 -13.24 -14.01 6.33
N TRP A 395 -12.02 -13.54 6.57
CA TRP A 395 -11.70 -12.11 6.69
C TRP A 395 -11.04 -11.66 5.39
N ILE A 396 -11.65 -10.71 4.69
CA ILE A 396 -11.16 -10.14 3.43
C ILE A 396 -11.59 -8.67 3.40
N SER A 397 -10.67 -7.74 3.67
CA SER A 397 -10.81 -6.30 3.43
C SER A 397 -9.59 -5.57 3.98
N SER A 398 -9.07 -4.62 3.19
CA SER A 398 -8.05 -3.65 3.60
C SER A 398 -8.47 -2.80 4.82
N SER A 399 -9.77 -2.76 5.13
CA SER A 399 -10.35 -2.12 6.33
C SER A 399 -10.50 -3.03 7.56
N GLY A 400 -10.15 -4.32 7.45
CA GLY A 400 -10.07 -5.27 8.58
C GLY A 400 -11.40 -5.88 9.02
N THR A 401 -12.34 -6.12 8.10
CA THR A 401 -13.70 -6.60 8.38
C THR A 401 -13.91 -8.09 8.01
N GLN A 402 -14.96 -8.71 8.58
CA GLN A 402 -15.38 -10.06 8.20
C GLN A 402 -16.32 -9.97 6.99
N GLU A 403 -15.99 -10.68 5.91
CA GLU A 403 -16.93 -10.90 4.82
C GLU A 403 -17.68 -12.22 5.06
N MET A 404 -19.01 -12.18 4.98
CA MET A 404 -19.76 -13.43 4.81
C MET A 404 -19.63 -13.83 3.34
N ILE A 405 -18.84 -14.87 3.09
CA ILE A 405 -18.63 -15.41 1.75
C ILE A 405 -19.53 -16.64 1.58
N PHE A 406 -20.43 -16.59 0.60
CA PHE A 406 -21.13 -17.80 0.18
C PHE A 406 -20.23 -18.61 -0.75
N GLN A 407 -20.08 -19.90 -0.45
CA GLN A 407 -19.40 -20.86 -1.31
C GLN A 407 -20.42 -21.71 -2.05
N PHE A 408 -20.49 -21.53 -3.37
CA PHE A 408 -21.26 -22.40 -4.24
C PHE A 408 -20.34 -23.45 -4.85
N GLN A 409 -20.76 -24.72 -4.84
CA GLN A 409 -20.12 -25.81 -5.56
C GLN A 409 -21.11 -26.38 -6.56
N PHE A 410 -20.71 -26.46 -7.82
CA PHE A 410 -21.37 -27.30 -8.82
C PHE A 410 -20.55 -28.58 -9.02
N ARG A 411 -21.18 -29.64 -9.53
CA ARG A 411 -20.51 -30.86 -10.01
C ARG A 411 -21.12 -31.30 -11.33
N GLU A 412 -20.28 -31.67 -12.29
CA GLU A 412 -20.66 -31.97 -13.69
C GLU A 412 -21.86 -32.95 -13.83
N LYS A 413 -22.01 -33.89 -12.90
CA LYS A 413 -23.04 -34.94 -12.97
C LYS A 413 -24.48 -34.51 -12.64
N HIS A 414 -24.70 -33.30 -12.11
CA HIS A 414 -26.04 -32.95 -11.56
C HIS A 414 -26.59 -31.57 -11.97
N ASP A 415 -25.75 -30.56 -12.18
CA ASP A 415 -26.18 -29.20 -12.55
C ASP A 415 -25.36 -28.72 -13.77
N ASP A 416 -25.87 -27.81 -14.60
CA ASP A 416 -25.11 -27.23 -15.74
C ASP A 416 -24.52 -25.83 -15.42
N LYS A 417 -24.93 -25.26 -14.29
CA LYS A 417 -24.67 -23.89 -13.83
C LYS A 417 -24.47 -23.90 -12.32
N PHE A 418 -23.78 -22.91 -11.75
CA PHE A 418 -23.90 -22.66 -10.31
C PHE A 418 -25.13 -21.80 -10.02
N ASP A 419 -25.81 -22.01 -8.88
CA ASP A 419 -27.03 -21.26 -8.57
C ASP A 419 -26.77 -20.04 -7.68
N ASN A 420 -26.37 -18.92 -8.32
CA ASN A 420 -26.26 -17.62 -7.66
C ASN A 420 -27.52 -16.79 -7.92
N ALA A 421 -28.58 -17.12 -7.18
CA ALA A 421 -29.91 -16.49 -7.29
C ALA A 421 -29.93 -15.00 -6.93
N GLU A 422 -28.98 -14.53 -6.11
CA GLU A 422 -28.83 -13.11 -5.73
C GLU A 422 -27.85 -12.36 -6.64
N HIS A 423 -27.29 -13.03 -7.67
CA HIS A 423 -26.40 -12.47 -8.68
C HIS A 423 -25.21 -11.68 -8.12
N ARG A 424 -24.69 -12.10 -6.97
CA ARG A 424 -23.51 -11.52 -6.30
C ARG A 424 -22.24 -11.67 -7.17
N PRO A 425 -21.26 -10.76 -7.10
CA PRO A 425 -20.04 -10.89 -7.88
C PRO A 425 -19.21 -12.12 -7.47
N VAL A 426 -18.53 -12.73 -8.43
CA VAL A 426 -17.48 -13.72 -8.14
C VAL A 426 -16.18 -13.00 -7.77
N GLN A 427 -15.62 -13.27 -6.59
CA GLN A 427 -14.32 -12.72 -6.16
C GLN A 427 -13.20 -13.77 -6.24
N ARG A 428 -13.55 -15.06 -6.06
CA ARG A 428 -12.60 -16.18 -6.02
C ARG A 428 -13.18 -17.40 -6.73
N LEU A 429 -12.33 -18.12 -7.46
CA LEU A 429 -12.65 -19.39 -8.10
C LEU A 429 -11.69 -20.48 -7.61
N THR A 430 -12.22 -21.67 -7.35
CA THR A 430 -11.45 -22.89 -7.07
C THR A 430 -11.83 -23.96 -8.08
N CYS A 431 -10.83 -24.59 -8.68
CA CYS A 431 -10.96 -25.71 -9.59
C CYS A 431 -10.82 -27.04 -8.88
N ARG A 432 -11.69 -28.00 -9.24
CA ARG A 432 -11.52 -29.43 -8.98
C ARG A 432 -11.92 -30.21 -10.24
N GLY A 433 -11.63 -31.52 -10.27
CA GLY A 433 -11.77 -32.33 -11.48
C GLY A 433 -10.65 -32.08 -12.51
N ASN A 434 -10.37 -33.04 -13.38
CA ASN A 434 -9.17 -33.01 -14.24
C ASN A 434 -9.20 -31.91 -15.31
N ALA A 435 -10.35 -31.28 -15.56
CA ALA A 435 -10.54 -30.19 -16.51
C ALA A 435 -11.06 -28.88 -15.86
N CYS A 436 -11.00 -28.78 -14.52
CA CYS A 436 -11.76 -27.77 -13.77
C CYS A 436 -13.29 -27.89 -14.00
N ASP A 437 -13.75 -29.13 -14.05
CA ASP A 437 -15.14 -29.56 -14.20
C ASP A 437 -15.96 -29.47 -12.89
N ASP A 438 -15.30 -29.51 -11.72
CA ASP A 438 -15.90 -29.25 -10.40
C ASP A 438 -15.50 -27.85 -9.90
N MET A 439 -16.11 -26.78 -10.44
CA MET A 439 -15.83 -25.42 -9.98
C MET A 439 -16.52 -25.07 -8.65
N LYS A 440 -15.82 -24.27 -7.83
CA LYS A 440 -16.40 -23.52 -6.72
C LYS A 440 -16.19 -22.04 -6.89
N ALA A 441 -17.22 -21.26 -6.61
CA ALA A 441 -17.14 -19.80 -6.55
C ALA A 441 -17.32 -19.32 -5.12
N ALA A 442 -16.52 -18.33 -4.72
CA ALA A 442 -16.68 -17.58 -3.49
C ALA A 442 -17.22 -16.19 -3.84
N LEU A 443 -18.39 -15.88 -3.29
CA LEU A 443 -19.14 -14.66 -3.56
C LEU A 443 -19.18 -13.79 -2.29
N PRO A 444 -18.53 -12.60 -2.26
CA PRO A 444 -18.72 -11.64 -1.18
C PRO A 444 -20.18 -11.21 -1.14
N THR A 445 -20.69 -11.00 0.07
CA THR A 445 -22.06 -10.49 0.28
C THR A 445 -22.11 -9.00 0.53
N LYS A 446 -21.01 -8.43 1.03
CA LYS A 446 -20.93 -7.05 1.48
C LYS A 446 -19.56 -6.48 1.17
N LEU A 447 -19.51 -5.22 0.76
CA LEU A 447 -18.27 -4.42 0.72
C LEU A 447 -18.39 -3.24 1.69
N GLY A 448 -17.31 -2.92 2.40
CA GLY A 448 -17.26 -1.77 3.31
C GLY A 448 -16.57 -2.05 4.65
N SER A 449 -16.70 -1.07 5.56
CA SER A 449 -15.98 -1.01 6.83
C SER A 449 -16.86 -1.35 8.04
N TRP A 450 -16.26 -1.45 9.24
CA TRP A 450 -16.95 -1.78 10.48
C TRP A 450 -17.85 -0.63 10.96
N GLY A 451 -19.06 -0.57 10.40
CA GLY A 451 -20.09 0.44 10.68
C GLY A 451 -20.93 0.80 9.47
N SER A 452 -20.41 0.59 8.25
CA SER A 452 -21.06 0.95 6.98
C SER A 452 -20.68 -0.05 5.90
N TYR A 453 -21.67 -0.75 5.35
CA TYR A 453 -21.50 -1.77 4.32
C TYR A 453 -22.59 -1.65 3.25
N VAL A 454 -22.24 -2.02 2.03
CA VAL A 454 -23.13 -2.10 0.86
C VAL A 454 -23.37 -3.57 0.52
N ASP A 455 -24.62 -3.96 0.28
CA ASP A 455 -24.99 -5.30 -0.20
C ASP A 455 -24.55 -5.44 -1.67
N VAL A 456 -23.58 -6.31 -1.95
CA VAL A 456 -23.07 -6.49 -3.32
C VAL A 456 -23.91 -7.51 -4.07
N ARG A 457 -24.86 -6.98 -4.84
CA ARG A 457 -25.74 -7.69 -5.77
C ARG A 457 -25.93 -6.86 -7.04
N GLY A 458 -26.57 -7.46 -8.03
CA GLY A 458 -26.74 -6.81 -9.32
C GLY A 458 -27.85 -7.39 -10.17
N THR A 459 -28.19 -6.67 -11.24
CA THR A 459 -29.17 -7.12 -12.22
C THR A 459 -28.44 -7.88 -13.33
N PRO A 460 -28.77 -9.15 -13.60
CA PRO A 460 -28.18 -9.91 -14.69
C PRO A 460 -28.62 -9.32 -16.02
N THR A 461 -27.68 -9.07 -16.93
CA THR A 461 -27.96 -8.40 -18.21
C THR A 461 -27.74 -9.30 -19.42
N ILE A 462 -26.62 -10.02 -19.47
CA ILE A 462 -26.21 -10.75 -20.68
C ILE A 462 -25.38 -11.99 -20.33
N TRP A 463 -25.64 -13.10 -21.02
CA TRP A 463 -24.70 -14.22 -21.11
C TRP A 463 -23.70 -13.92 -22.22
N THR A 464 -22.40 -14.07 -21.96
CA THR A 464 -21.37 -13.97 -23.00
C THR A 464 -21.57 -15.05 -24.06
N THR A 465 -20.90 -14.93 -25.21
CA THR A 465 -20.77 -16.09 -26.10
C THR A 465 -20.07 -17.24 -25.39
N ARG A 466 -20.37 -18.48 -25.81
CA ARG A 466 -19.66 -19.67 -25.33
C ARG A 466 -18.21 -19.61 -25.82
N PHE A 467 -17.26 -19.83 -24.92
CA PHE A 467 -15.84 -19.83 -25.22
C PHE A 467 -15.16 -21.12 -24.77
N MET A 468 -14.07 -21.44 -25.47
CA MET A 468 -13.16 -22.56 -25.24
C MET A 468 -11.73 -22.05 -25.54
N GLU A 469 -10.72 -22.90 -25.30
CA GLU A 469 -9.35 -22.83 -25.85
C GLU A 469 -8.72 -21.44 -26.07
N GLU A 470 -7.83 -21.02 -25.16
CA GLU A 470 -6.95 -19.83 -25.30
C GLU A 470 -7.65 -18.46 -25.49
N VAL A 471 -8.98 -18.42 -25.51
CA VAL A 471 -9.79 -17.21 -25.53
C VAL A 471 -9.90 -16.60 -24.12
N GLU A 472 -9.78 -15.28 -24.07
CA GLU A 472 -10.14 -14.47 -22.92
C GLU A 472 -11.56 -13.94 -23.11
N MET A 473 -12.46 -14.29 -22.18
CA MET A 473 -13.84 -13.81 -22.20
C MET A 473 -14.05 -12.78 -21.09
N ARG A 474 -14.66 -11.65 -21.44
CA ARG A 474 -14.95 -10.54 -20.52
C ARG A 474 -16.41 -10.16 -20.59
N CYS A 475 -16.94 -9.72 -19.45
CA CYS A 475 -18.17 -8.95 -19.42
C CYS A 475 -17.97 -7.55 -20.03
N PRO A 476 -19.04 -6.88 -20.47
CA PRO A 476 -18.97 -5.51 -20.96
C PRO A 476 -18.46 -4.55 -19.86
N PRO A 477 -17.96 -3.34 -20.20
CA PRO A 477 -17.59 -2.33 -19.22
C PRO A 477 -18.70 -2.08 -18.17
N GLY A 478 -18.29 -1.81 -16.93
CA GLY A 478 -19.18 -1.62 -15.78
C GLY A 478 -19.85 -2.90 -15.23
N HIS A 479 -19.72 -4.04 -15.90
CA HIS A 479 -20.28 -5.30 -15.45
C HIS A 479 -19.26 -6.18 -14.71
N TYR A 480 -19.77 -7.12 -13.93
CA TYR A 480 -19.00 -8.20 -13.32
C TYR A 480 -19.61 -9.57 -13.65
N VAL A 481 -18.87 -10.65 -13.40
CA VAL A 481 -19.37 -12.02 -13.58
C VAL A 481 -20.18 -12.44 -12.34
N ALA A 482 -21.47 -12.66 -12.55
CA ALA A 482 -22.41 -13.17 -11.56
C ALA A 482 -22.60 -14.70 -11.67
N ASN A 483 -22.42 -15.30 -12.84
CA ASN A 483 -22.57 -16.75 -13.01
C ASN A 483 -21.62 -17.33 -14.06
N ILE A 484 -21.35 -18.63 -13.99
CA ILE A 484 -20.64 -19.41 -15.01
C ILE A 484 -21.48 -20.65 -15.30
N ARG A 485 -21.82 -20.86 -16.58
CA ARG A 485 -22.43 -22.09 -17.07
C ARG A 485 -21.38 -22.93 -17.77
N CYS A 486 -21.36 -24.22 -17.45
CA CYS A 486 -20.56 -25.22 -18.14
C CYS A 486 -21.39 -25.84 -19.27
N HIS A 487 -20.75 -26.03 -20.41
CA HIS A 487 -21.32 -26.72 -21.56
C HIS A 487 -20.39 -27.86 -21.97
N GLU A 488 -21.01 -28.94 -22.44
CA GLU A 488 -20.34 -30.19 -22.87
C GLU A 488 -19.61 -30.91 -21.71
N SER A 489 -19.13 -32.13 -21.97
CA SER A 489 -18.43 -32.91 -20.95
C SER A 489 -17.17 -32.20 -20.49
N PHE A 490 -16.82 -32.37 -19.22
CA PHE A 490 -15.65 -31.77 -18.58
C PHE A 490 -15.61 -30.23 -18.63
N CYS A 491 -16.75 -29.56 -18.82
CA CYS A 491 -16.85 -28.10 -18.93
C CYS A 491 -15.92 -27.48 -20.00
N GLN A 492 -15.75 -28.17 -21.14
CA GLN A 492 -14.92 -27.74 -22.26
C GLN A 492 -15.30 -26.35 -22.78
N LYS A 493 -16.61 -26.04 -22.79
CA LYS A 493 -17.13 -24.72 -23.15
C LYS A 493 -17.70 -24.03 -21.92
N LYS A 494 -17.37 -22.76 -21.75
CA LYS A 494 -17.81 -21.91 -20.63
C LYS A 494 -18.60 -20.72 -21.15
N GLU A 495 -19.49 -20.18 -20.32
CA GLU A 495 -20.35 -19.04 -20.62
C GLU A 495 -20.49 -18.21 -19.35
N LEU A 496 -20.27 -16.89 -19.40
CA LEU A 496 -20.33 -16.02 -18.21
C LEU A 496 -21.66 -15.27 -18.20
N LEU A 497 -22.39 -15.28 -17.09
CA LEU A 497 -23.49 -14.33 -16.86
C LEU A 497 -22.90 -13.05 -16.30
N CYS A 498 -23.06 -11.98 -17.04
CA CYS A 498 -22.68 -10.65 -16.63
C CYS A 498 -23.85 -9.95 -15.95
N ALA A 499 -23.56 -9.22 -14.87
CA ALA A 499 -24.52 -8.38 -14.17
C ALA A 499 -23.98 -6.95 -14.02
N LEU A 500 -24.89 -5.98 -14.00
CA LEU A 500 -24.62 -4.62 -13.56
C LEU A 500 -24.85 -4.52 -12.04
N PRO A 501 -24.01 -3.78 -11.30
CA PRO A 501 -24.28 -3.44 -9.89
C PRO A 501 -25.70 -2.89 -9.70
N ASP A 502 -26.39 -3.32 -8.63
CA ASP A 502 -27.69 -2.77 -8.24
C ASP A 502 -27.48 -1.40 -7.59
N TYR A 503 -27.34 -0.36 -8.41
CA TYR A 503 -27.16 1.03 -7.97
C TYR A 503 -28.29 1.53 -7.05
N SER A 504 -29.45 0.85 -6.99
CA SER A 504 -30.55 1.21 -6.09
C SER A 504 -30.38 0.67 -4.66
N ALA A 505 -29.55 -0.36 -4.46
CA ALA A 505 -29.34 -1.03 -3.18
C ALA A 505 -28.22 -0.41 -2.32
N GLY A 506 -27.37 0.40 -2.93
CA GLY A 506 -26.26 1.06 -2.26
C GLY A 506 -25.10 1.30 -3.21
N ASN A 507 -24.28 2.27 -2.84
CA ASN A 507 -23.46 2.97 -3.82
C ASN A 507 -22.16 2.23 -4.12
N TRP A 508 -22.16 1.26 -5.03
CA TRP A 508 -20.95 0.58 -5.47
C TRP A 508 -20.87 0.45 -7.00
N PHE A 509 -19.65 0.47 -7.54
CA PHE A 509 -19.41 0.36 -8.97
C PHE A 509 -18.05 -0.27 -9.28
N VAL A 510 -17.97 -0.91 -10.45
CA VAL A 510 -16.73 -1.46 -11.00
C VAL A 510 -15.97 -0.33 -11.68
N SER A 511 -14.81 0.05 -11.13
CA SER A 511 -14.15 1.33 -11.39
C SER A 511 -12.71 1.23 -11.90
N GLY A 512 -12.02 0.15 -11.53
CA GLY A 512 -10.57 0.06 -11.70
C GLY A 512 -10.07 -0.09 -13.13
N GLY A 513 -8.75 -0.08 -13.25
CA GLY A 513 -8.06 -0.65 -14.41
C GLY A 513 -7.95 -2.17 -14.28
N MET A 514 -8.35 -2.90 -15.32
CA MET A 514 -8.30 -4.36 -15.37
C MET A 514 -6.91 -4.92 -15.03
N TYR A 515 -6.89 -5.95 -14.19
CA TYR A 515 -5.72 -6.75 -13.88
C TYR A 515 -6.03 -8.25 -13.94
N TYR A 516 -5.01 -9.09 -13.83
CA TYR A 516 -5.13 -10.54 -13.86
C TYR A 516 -4.68 -11.14 -12.53
N SER A 517 -5.34 -12.22 -12.09
CA SER A 517 -4.82 -13.07 -11.01
C SER A 517 -3.55 -13.80 -11.43
N HIS A 518 -2.95 -14.60 -10.54
CA HIS A 518 -2.03 -15.64 -11.00
C HIS A 518 -2.80 -16.76 -11.74
N CYS A 519 -2.07 -17.67 -12.37
CA CYS A 519 -2.64 -18.83 -13.05
C CYS A 519 -3.04 -19.93 -12.04
N PHE A 520 -4.01 -20.78 -12.40
CA PHE A 520 -4.44 -21.92 -11.60
C PHE A 520 -4.97 -23.08 -12.46
N THR A 521 -4.93 -24.28 -11.90
CA THR A 521 -5.39 -25.54 -12.51
C THR A 521 -5.63 -26.58 -11.42
N ASN A 522 -6.45 -27.59 -11.70
CA ASN A 522 -6.52 -28.78 -10.83
C ASN A 522 -5.66 -29.95 -11.33
N LYS A 523 -4.96 -29.85 -12.47
CA LYS A 523 -4.04 -30.90 -12.94
C LYS A 523 -2.72 -30.99 -12.13
N GLY A 524 -2.55 -30.19 -11.07
CA GLY A 524 -1.39 -30.19 -10.18
C GLY A 524 -1.75 -30.06 -8.70
N GLN A 525 -1.74 -31.17 -7.96
CA GLN A 525 -1.92 -31.15 -6.49
C GLN A 525 -0.64 -30.75 -5.75
N LEU A 526 -0.12 -29.54 -6.00
CA LEU A 526 0.80 -28.91 -5.05
C LEU A 526 -0.03 -28.04 -4.08
N PRO A 527 0.06 -28.26 -2.75
CA PRO A 527 -0.51 -27.35 -1.77
C PRO A 527 -0.05 -25.92 -2.02
N TRP A 528 -0.95 -24.95 -1.85
CA TRP A 528 -0.68 -23.51 -2.08
C TRP A 528 0.61 -23.00 -1.38
N SER A 529 0.95 -23.59 -0.23
CA SER A 529 2.19 -23.33 0.53
C SER A 529 3.47 -23.75 -0.18
N ASP A 530 3.44 -24.89 -0.87
CA ASP A 530 4.57 -25.40 -1.60
C ASP A 530 4.76 -24.63 -2.91
N TRP A 531 3.66 -24.28 -3.59
CA TRP A 531 3.68 -23.46 -4.79
C TRP A 531 4.26 -22.06 -4.55
N ILE A 532 3.83 -21.36 -3.49
CA ILE A 532 4.36 -20.03 -3.15
C ILE A 532 5.86 -20.09 -2.88
N ARG A 533 6.32 -21.06 -2.06
CA ARG A 533 7.74 -21.22 -1.73
C ARG A 533 8.59 -21.39 -2.99
N ASP A 534 8.16 -22.25 -3.90
CA ASP A 534 8.93 -22.60 -5.08
C ASP A 534 8.86 -21.49 -6.17
N LYS A 535 7.75 -20.73 -6.23
CA LYS A 535 7.65 -19.55 -7.11
C LYS A 535 8.47 -18.36 -6.62
N LEU A 536 8.52 -18.09 -5.32
CA LEU A 536 9.35 -17.01 -4.75
C LEU A 536 10.84 -17.18 -5.10
N ALA A 537 11.32 -18.42 -5.22
CA ALA A 537 12.67 -18.73 -5.68
C ALA A 537 12.88 -18.47 -7.19
N ALA A 538 11.82 -18.56 -8.00
CA ALA A 538 11.90 -18.50 -9.46
C ALA A 538 11.49 -17.14 -10.07
N SER A 539 10.67 -16.33 -9.40
CA SER A 539 10.00 -15.17 -10.00
C SER A 539 10.78 -13.85 -9.93
N LYS A 540 12.10 -13.89 -10.13
CA LYS A 540 12.88 -12.66 -10.44
C LYS A 540 12.76 -12.34 -11.94
N GLY A 541 11.64 -11.72 -12.32
CA GLY A 541 11.49 -11.02 -13.61
C GLY A 541 10.75 -11.76 -14.74
N ALA A 542 10.12 -12.91 -14.50
CA ALA A 542 9.33 -13.63 -15.50
C ALA A 542 7.82 -13.36 -15.37
N GLU A 543 7.13 -13.34 -16.51
CA GLU A 543 5.80 -12.76 -16.75
C GLU A 543 4.63 -13.26 -15.85
N ARG A 544 3.61 -12.41 -15.70
CA ARG A 544 2.28 -12.76 -15.15
C ARG A 544 1.40 -13.57 -16.13
N SER A 545 1.98 -14.22 -17.14
CA SER A 545 1.27 -14.97 -18.18
C SER A 545 1.26 -16.46 -17.86
N CYS A 546 0.21 -17.19 -18.24
CA CYS A 546 0.18 -18.66 -18.09
C CYS A 546 0.96 -19.40 -19.19
N ALA A 547 1.61 -18.67 -20.09
CA ALA A 547 2.47 -19.22 -21.13
C ALA A 547 3.71 -19.89 -20.49
N GLY A 548 4.04 -21.11 -20.94
CA GLY A 548 5.22 -21.85 -20.47
C GLY A 548 5.12 -22.46 -19.06
N MET A 549 4.12 -22.13 -18.24
CA MET A 549 3.93 -22.78 -16.93
C MET A 549 3.23 -24.15 -17.08
N GLN A 550 3.82 -25.18 -16.47
CA GLN A 550 3.26 -26.53 -16.44
C GLN A 550 2.09 -26.61 -15.44
N PRO A 551 1.05 -27.44 -15.68
CA PRO A 551 -0.07 -27.55 -14.76
C PRO A 551 0.32 -28.06 -13.35
N SER A 552 1.36 -28.88 -13.24
CA SER A 552 1.91 -29.30 -11.94
C SER A 552 2.53 -28.14 -11.12
N GLN A 553 2.80 -27.00 -11.76
CA GLN A 553 3.38 -25.80 -11.17
C GLN A 553 2.34 -24.69 -11.02
N MET A 554 1.11 -25.04 -10.67
CA MET A 554 0.01 -24.11 -10.48
C MET A 554 -0.88 -24.54 -9.30
N PRO A 555 -1.46 -23.58 -8.57
CA PRO A 555 -2.43 -23.84 -7.50
C PRO A 555 -3.80 -24.22 -8.04
N ASP A 556 -4.69 -24.68 -7.16
CA ASP A 556 -6.08 -25.05 -7.48
C ASP A 556 -7.08 -23.88 -7.49
N SER A 557 -6.69 -22.69 -7.02
CA SER A 557 -7.60 -21.58 -6.74
C SER A 557 -6.96 -20.20 -6.91
N GLN A 558 -7.75 -19.18 -7.23
CA GLN A 558 -7.31 -17.78 -7.32
C GLN A 558 -8.39 -16.81 -6.85
N SER A 559 -7.95 -15.65 -6.38
CA SER A 559 -8.79 -14.54 -5.91
C SER A 559 -8.46 -13.28 -6.70
N CYS A 560 -9.43 -12.39 -6.90
CA CYS A 560 -9.19 -11.04 -7.39
C CYS A 560 -8.58 -10.08 -6.35
N GLY A 561 -8.17 -10.57 -5.18
CA GLY A 561 -7.79 -9.75 -4.04
C GLY A 561 -9.00 -9.35 -3.19
N GLU A 562 -8.80 -8.42 -2.25
CA GLU A 562 -9.84 -7.98 -1.33
C GLU A 562 -10.79 -7.00 -2.03
N ASP A 563 -10.24 -5.93 -2.61
CA ASP A 563 -10.99 -4.82 -3.21
C ASP A 563 -11.38 -5.08 -4.70
N GLY A 564 -11.54 -6.35 -5.10
CA GLY A 564 -11.62 -6.74 -6.51
C GLY A 564 -12.62 -7.84 -6.84
N VAL A 565 -13.27 -7.74 -8.00
CA VAL A 565 -14.23 -8.74 -8.50
C VAL A 565 -13.83 -9.24 -9.89
N MET A 566 -14.28 -10.44 -10.23
CA MET A 566 -14.07 -11.06 -11.52
C MET A 566 -14.98 -10.38 -12.57
N ILE A 567 -14.36 -9.79 -13.59
CA ILE A 567 -15.03 -9.24 -14.78
C ILE A 567 -14.88 -10.13 -16.01
N GLY A 568 -14.09 -11.20 -15.92
CA GLY A 568 -13.87 -12.15 -17.00
C GLY A 568 -13.02 -13.35 -16.57
N LEU A 569 -12.84 -14.27 -17.51
CA LEU A 569 -12.08 -15.50 -17.31
C LEU A 569 -11.24 -15.77 -18.56
N ARG A 570 -9.98 -16.14 -18.37
CA ARG A 570 -9.08 -16.53 -19.46
C ARG A 570 -8.74 -18.01 -19.36
N CYS A 571 -9.04 -18.74 -20.42
CA CYS A 571 -8.63 -20.13 -20.62
C CYS A 571 -7.24 -20.21 -21.23
N TYR A 572 -6.51 -21.28 -20.92
CA TYR A 572 -5.24 -21.66 -21.56
C TYR A 572 -5.18 -23.19 -21.71
N GLY A 573 -4.59 -23.67 -22.81
CA GLY A 573 -4.60 -25.09 -23.15
C GLY A 573 -5.93 -25.58 -23.75
N ALA A 574 -5.88 -26.75 -24.39
CA ALA A 574 -7.00 -27.33 -25.15
C ALA A 574 -8.25 -27.62 -24.27
N ASP A 575 -8.06 -28.08 -23.04
CA ASP A 575 -9.18 -28.38 -22.14
C ASP A 575 -9.64 -27.17 -21.31
N CYS A 576 -9.10 -25.96 -21.55
CA CYS A 576 -9.14 -24.85 -20.58
C CYS A 576 -8.60 -25.30 -19.19
N ASP A 577 -7.59 -26.17 -19.18
CA ASP A 577 -7.09 -26.80 -17.96
C ASP A 577 -6.36 -25.82 -17.04
N ARG A 578 -5.81 -24.75 -17.60
CA ARG A 578 -5.17 -23.65 -16.88
C ARG A 578 -6.02 -22.41 -17.09
N MET A 579 -6.32 -21.72 -15.99
CA MET A 579 -7.15 -20.52 -16.02
C MET A 579 -6.48 -19.35 -15.30
N GLN A 580 -6.98 -18.15 -15.62
CA GLN A 580 -6.60 -16.90 -14.98
C GLN A 580 -7.85 -16.03 -14.86
N LEU A 581 -8.08 -15.44 -13.68
CA LEU A 581 -9.20 -14.52 -13.48
C LEU A 581 -8.83 -13.18 -14.12
N VAL A 582 -9.78 -12.60 -14.85
CA VAL A 582 -9.72 -11.21 -15.30
C VAL A 582 -10.51 -10.40 -14.27
N CYS A 583 -9.80 -9.56 -13.54
CA CYS A 583 -10.29 -8.89 -12.35
C CYS A 583 -10.38 -7.38 -12.58
N ASN A 584 -11.26 -6.73 -11.82
CA ASN A 584 -11.25 -5.28 -11.71
C ASN A 584 -11.57 -4.81 -10.30
N SER A 585 -11.04 -3.64 -9.93
CA SER A 585 -11.28 -3.05 -8.62
C SER A 585 -12.71 -2.54 -8.48
N VAL A 586 -13.20 -2.57 -7.25
CA VAL A 586 -14.54 -2.10 -6.89
C VAL A 586 -14.44 -0.96 -5.89
N ASP A 587 -15.10 0.15 -6.21
CA ASP A 587 -15.29 1.24 -5.26
C ASP A 587 -16.69 1.19 -4.65
N ALA A 588 -16.75 1.37 -3.33
CA ALA A 588 -17.98 1.69 -2.62
C ALA A 588 -17.94 3.16 -2.22
N ASN A 589 -18.99 3.91 -2.56
CA ASN A 589 -19.14 5.33 -2.25
C ASN A 589 -19.57 5.56 -0.79
N VAL A 590 -18.79 4.99 0.11
CA VAL A 590 -18.88 5.15 1.55
C VAL A 590 -17.83 6.19 1.95
N ASN A 591 -18.29 7.33 2.46
CA ASN A 591 -17.42 8.35 3.03
C ASN A 591 -16.68 7.75 4.22
N GLN A 592 -15.35 7.57 4.08
CA GLN A 592 -14.50 6.92 5.07
C GLN A 592 -14.46 7.64 6.44
N ARG A 593 -14.94 8.88 6.52
CA ARG A 593 -14.90 9.71 7.74
C ARG A 593 -16.08 9.50 8.68
N ASP A 594 -17.25 9.17 8.14
CA ASP A 594 -18.51 9.07 8.88
C ASP A 594 -19.37 7.85 8.50
N GLY A 595 -18.97 7.07 7.49
CA GLY A 595 -19.71 5.91 7.00
C GLY A 595 -20.94 6.25 6.17
N SER A 596 -21.17 7.53 5.85
CA SER A 596 -22.30 7.95 5.02
C SER A 596 -22.15 7.50 3.57
N LEU A 597 -23.28 7.20 2.95
CA LEU A 597 -23.37 6.89 1.52
C LEU A 597 -23.46 8.22 0.75
N GLN A 598 -22.42 8.57 0.00
CA GLN A 598 -22.45 9.69 -0.95
C GLN A 598 -23.14 9.27 -2.24
N ASP A 599 -23.84 10.18 -2.91
CA ASP A 599 -24.56 9.88 -4.15
C ASP A 599 -23.61 9.41 -5.27
N ILE A 600 -23.99 8.37 -6.01
CA ILE A 600 -23.17 7.82 -7.11
C ILE A 600 -22.95 8.88 -8.19
N GLU A 601 -23.98 9.61 -8.58
CA GLU A 601 -23.91 10.54 -9.70
C GLU A 601 -23.15 11.81 -9.32
N GLU A 602 -23.23 12.26 -8.07
CA GLU A 602 -22.36 13.30 -7.51
C GLU A 602 -20.87 12.89 -7.60
N ARG A 603 -20.50 11.71 -7.10
CA ARG A 603 -19.09 11.28 -7.17
C ARG A 603 -18.63 10.88 -8.57
N ARG A 604 -19.55 10.42 -9.43
CA ARG A 604 -19.28 10.21 -10.85
C ARG A 604 -18.97 11.54 -11.53
N GLN A 605 -19.73 12.60 -11.22
CA GLN A 605 -19.43 13.95 -11.68
C GLN A 605 -18.11 14.48 -11.12
N GLU A 606 -17.75 14.19 -9.87
CA GLU A 606 -16.41 14.49 -9.33
C GLU A 606 -15.31 13.74 -10.10
N LEU A 607 -15.45 12.44 -10.35
CA LEU A 607 -14.46 11.63 -11.07
C LEU A 607 -14.35 12.04 -12.56
N THR A 608 -15.46 12.40 -13.21
CA THR A 608 -15.48 13.03 -14.54
C THR A 608 -14.78 14.39 -14.51
N ALA A 609 -15.07 15.26 -13.53
CA ALA A 609 -14.43 16.57 -13.39
C ALA A 609 -12.91 16.48 -13.10
N LEU A 610 -12.46 15.37 -12.51
CA LEU A 610 -11.05 15.03 -12.31
C LEU A 610 -10.40 14.36 -13.55
N GLY A 611 -11.15 14.13 -14.63
CA GLY A 611 -10.66 13.49 -15.85
C GLY A 611 -10.41 11.98 -15.72
N LEU A 612 -10.99 11.34 -14.70
CA LEU A 612 -10.79 9.92 -14.38
C LEU A 612 -11.88 8.99 -14.95
N TYR A 613 -12.95 9.55 -15.52
CA TYR A 613 -14.16 8.79 -15.88
C TYR A 613 -14.74 9.09 -17.28
N ASP A 614 -14.06 9.90 -18.10
CA ASP A 614 -14.66 10.37 -19.35
C ASP A 614 -14.57 9.36 -20.52
N ASP A 615 -15.75 9.06 -21.03
CA ASP A 615 -16.12 8.35 -22.26
C ASP A 615 -15.93 6.81 -22.31
N MET A 616 -17.05 6.09 -22.35
CA MET A 616 -17.13 4.64 -22.59
C MET A 616 -16.91 4.24 -24.07
N SER A 617 -16.87 5.19 -25.00
CA SER A 617 -16.91 4.92 -26.44
C SER A 617 -15.57 4.99 -27.18
N THR A 618 -14.51 5.54 -26.57
CA THR A 618 -13.23 5.83 -27.26
C THR A 618 -11.97 5.26 -26.59
N TRP A 619 -11.98 3.99 -26.21
CA TRP A 619 -10.78 3.30 -25.68
C TRP A 619 -9.96 2.50 -26.72
N PRO A 620 -9.22 3.17 -27.65
CA PRO A 620 -8.11 2.52 -28.34
C PRO A 620 -6.79 3.33 -28.29
N SER A 621 -6.19 3.57 -27.10
CA SER A 621 -4.72 3.55 -26.93
C SER A 621 -4.28 3.65 -25.46
N ARG A 622 -3.06 3.15 -25.17
CA ARG A 622 -2.46 3.10 -23.82
C ARG A 622 -1.89 4.46 -23.39
N PRO A 623 -1.85 4.76 -22.08
CA PRO A 623 -0.79 5.59 -21.50
C PRO A 623 0.53 4.81 -21.57
N SER A 624 1.51 5.32 -22.31
CA SER A 624 2.85 4.73 -22.42
C SER A 624 3.76 5.19 -21.27
N GLY A 625 4.33 4.25 -20.52
CA GLY A 625 5.15 4.55 -19.33
C GLY A 625 6.10 3.42 -18.92
N GLY A 626 6.76 2.76 -19.88
CA GLY A 626 7.74 1.71 -19.59
C GLY A 626 8.10 0.83 -20.77
N GLU A 627 9.06 1.26 -21.60
CA GLU A 627 9.83 0.40 -22.51
C GLU A 627 11.31 0.81 -22.43
N PRO A 628 12.24 -0.15 -22.60
CA PRO A 628 12.84 -0.35 -23.94
C PRO A 628 13.16 -1.85 -24.23
N VAL A 629 13.48 -2.36 -25.42
CA VAL A 629 13.76 -1.78 -26.76
C VAL A 629 13.30 -2.78 -27.85
N SER A 630 13.00 -2.26 -29.05
CA SER A 630 13.30 -2.86 -30.37
C SER A 630 12.51 -4.09 -30.88
N LYS A 631 11.79 -3.86 -31.98
CA LYS A 631 12.15 -4.43 -33.29
C LYS A 631 11.77 -3.46 -34.41
N ARG A 632 12.64 -3.32 -35.42
CA ARG A 632 12.31 -2.60 -36.66
C ARG A 632 11.18 -3.36 -37.36
N TRP A 633 10.16 -2.64 -37.83
CA TRP A 633 9.34 -3.11 -38.93
C TRP A 633 9.72 -2.37 -40.22
N ASN A 634 9.77 -3.12 -41.31
CA ASN A 634 10.33 -2.76 -42.60
C ASN A 634 9.18 -2.73 -43.62
N GLY A 635 8.93 -1.56 -44.21
CA GLY A 635 7.65 -1.23 -44.84
C GLY A 635 7.29 -1.98 -46.14
N ARG A 636 6.08 -1.64 -46.62
CA ARG A 636 5.18 -2.30 -47.60
C ARG A 636 4.22 -3.30 -46.94
N GLY A 637 2.90 -3.25 -47.14
CA GLY A 637 2.10 -2.22 -47.83
C GLY A 637 0.87 -2.82 -48.52
N THR A 638 -0.29 -2.23 -48.25
CA THR A 638 -1.58 -2.33 -48.97
C THR A 638 -2.33 -1.03 -48.58
N THR A 639 -2.77 -0.09 -49.43
CA THR A 639 -3.57 -0.17 -50.68
C THR A 639 -4.91 -0.89 -50.42
N ASP A 640 -6.08 -0.25 -50.40
CA ASP A 640 -6.46 1.16 -50.69
C ASP A 640 -7.44 1.66 -49.57
N ASP A 641 -8.15 2.80 -49.56
CA ASP A 641 -8.64 3.60 -50.70
C ASP A 641 -8.87 5.12 -50.48
N LEU A 642 -9.21 5.74 -51.62
CA LEU A 642 -9.63 7.08 -52.00
C LEU A 642 -10.67 7.81 -51.13
N GLU A 643 -10.45 9.10 -50.86
CA GLU A 643 -11.19 10.21 -51.52
C GLU A 643 -10.62 11.62 -51.21
N GLY A 644 -10.58 12.50 -52.22
CA GLY A 644 -10.52 13.98 -52.18
C GLY A 644 -9.49 14.72 -51.27
N GLY A 645 -8.72 15.73 -51.70
CA GLY A 645 -8.68 16.45 -52.97
C GLY A 645 -8.44 17.95 -52.73
N GLY A 646 -7.28 18.50 -53.11
CA GLY A 646 -6.97 19.92 -52.87
C GLY A 646 -5.58 20.35 -53.31
N PHE A 647 -5.48 20.97 -54.50
CA PHE A 647 -4.24 21.53 -55.05
C PHE A 647 -3.73 22.74 -54.25
N GLY A 648 -2.40 22.90 -54.17
CA GLY A 648 -1.77 24.05 -53.51
C GLY A 648 -0.26 24.17 -53.73
N ILE A 649 0.19 24.25 -54.99
CA ILE A 649 1.60 24.50 -55.32
C ILE A 649 1.89 26.00 -55.17
N ALA A 650 2.86 26.35 -54.33
CA ALA A 650 3.48 27.68 -54.31
C ALA A 650 5.01 27.54 -54.30
N LEU A 651 5.62 27.71 -55.47
CA LEU A 651 7.06 27.89 -55.62
C LEU A 651 7.42 29.35 -55.30
N SER A 652 8.45 29.58 -54.48
CA SER A 652 9.21 30.83 -54.52
C SER A 652 10.70 30.57 -54.34
N SER A 653 11.48 31.16 -55.23
CA SER A 653 12.91 30.91 -55.41
C SER A 653 13.73 32.17 -55.17
N SER A 654 14.86 32.03 -54.47
CA SER A 654 16.04 32.90 -54.60
C SER A 654 17.21 32.22 -53.86
N TRP A 655 18.16 31.61 -54.57
CA TRP A 655 19.44 32.22 -55.00
C TRP A 655 20.46 32.39 -53.87
N GLY A 656 21.57 31.64 -53.96
CA GLY A 656 22.64 31.61 -52.95
C GLY A 656 23.78 30.65 -53.32
N THR A 657 24.53 30.98 -54.37
CA THR A 657 25.84 30.40 -54.74
C THR A 657 26.84 30.42 -53.56
N THR A 658 27.87 29.57 -53.40
CA THR A 658 28.76 28.90 -54.38
C THR A 658 29.72 27.91 -53.67
N ARG A 659 30.31 26.95 -54.42
CA ARG A 659 31.54 26.14 -54.13
C ARG A 659 31.47 25.14 -52.94
N GLY A 660 31.98 23.90 -53.05
CA GLY A 660 32.60 23.20 -54.18
C GLY A 660 33.06 21.77 -53.81
N THR A 661 33.53 20.98 -54.81
CA THR A 661 34.21 19.64 -54.71
C THR A 661 33.46 18.54 -53.92
N LEU A 662 32.91 17.46 -54.48
CA LEU A 662 33.10 16.68 -55.73
C LEU A 662 34.35 15.77 -55.76
N SER A 663 34.17 14.53 -55.28
CA SER A 663 34.83 13.23 -55.60
C SER A 663 34.32 12.23 -54.55
N LEU A 664 33.59 11.12 -54.79
CA LEU A 664 33.34 10.23 -55.93
C LEU A 664 34.53 9.34 -56.37
N LEU A 665 34.78 8.28 -55.60
CA LEU A 665 35.35 6.98 -56.01
C LEU A 665 35.10 6.01 -54.84
N LEU A 666 34.05 5.18 -54.86
CA LEU A 666 33.89 3.89 -55.54
C LEU A 666 34.89 2.78 -55.10
N LEU A 667 34.31 1.81 -54.40
CA LEU A 667 34.63 0.37 -54.32
C LEU A 667 35.92 -0.16 -53.66
N LEU A 668 35.68 -1.01 -52.63
CA LEU A 668 36.19 -2.39 -52.47
C LEU A 668 37.68 -2.64 -52.78
N LYS A 669 38.52 -3.09 -51.83
CA LYS A 669 38.41 -4.42 -51.17
C LYS A 669 39.48 -4.60 -50.07
N ALA A 670 39.11 -5.28 -48.99
CA ALA A 670 39.89 -6.21 -48.15
C ALA A 670 41.29 -5.84 -47.61
N LEU A 671 41.55 -6.27 -46.36
CA LEU A 671 42.83 -6.33 -45.64
C LEU A 671 43.34 -5.01 -45.03
N LEU A 672 42.65 -4.57 -43.97
CA LEU A 672 43.19 -4.61 -42.59
C LEU A 672 42.04 -4.71 -41.58
#